data_AF-A0A4D6MBG6-F1
#
_entry.id   AF-A0A4D6MBG6-F1
#
_cell.length_a   1.000
_cell.length_b   1.000
_cell.length_c   1.000
_cell.angle_alpha   90.00
_cell.angle_beta   90.00
_cell.angle_gamma   90.00
#
_symmetry.space_group_name_H-M   'P 1'
#
loop_
_entity.id
_entity.type
_entity.pdbx_description
1 polymer ?
#
loop_
_entity_poly.entity_id
_entity_poly.type
_entity_poly.pdbx_seq_one_letter_code
_entity_poly.pdbx_strand_id
1 'polypeptide(L)'
;MMPKPVNVLATKPSPLSTMVVVLILCILGFYALHFPHSSTPSSSSSSQNLSQVEKLFLSASSNSTISSYLRALTLHPHLAGTKPGSDVASYVLNHFTSLGLKTHTATYTTLLSFPVHSSLSAHFSEGGPSVSLRLTEPAAAGVVQAYHAYSPSGAVQARAVFANYGRERDYRALGAMGVNVSGCVVVVRKGGEMGRGTVVERAEAHGAAAVLVYGEGDTWRKGFERGHVMRGGIGDPLTPGWAGVEGGETLGLEDREVLKRFPKIPSMPLSAEVADSILSSLGGAPVPLQWRGTLRSKVRHVGPGPTILNFTYQGEKKVANIENVFAVIKGSEEPDRYVLLGNHRDAWTYGAVDPSSGTAALLDIARRFSVLLGLGWKPRRTIILCSWDAEEFGMIGSTEWVEQNLLNLASKAVAYLNVDCAVQGPGFFVGSTPQLDSLILEVTKKVKDPDSEGVSLYENWVAASAGSNNIQRLSGVDSDFAPFVQHAGVPSIDMYYGRDFPVYHTAFDSYNWMAEYADPFFHRHVAVTGVWGLLALHLAGDPILPFNYVSYANELQLYKNMLSNLVDQKISLHPLTLSIEEFASAAKEADDESKKLRLQETEGCVLDIKKRALNDRLMLAEKGFLDADGLQGKQWFKHLVYGPSSNNERLNFFPGISDSITGSTGVTETERLASIQHEIWRVARAIQRKKTMAEDPISSFCNALAAFCNHLHSSSDALKQSIDRRPIPLDSASSIFTQCLNRRVSAATADLDILDSMSFGTVSFEELLGHCNELYKKNRSDLLQLQERLQSRGYTPVPDIEEEEDEVEDIQHQDPEDKLDSPSSFYGPLSAADPSFKSFEEDALLDESLSLKKFGLSDAYLATLASEGDLSSHEPDNKLQEFRQQDQPVVSSEGSKFLPIENENLKTAEVPSPRLQILKSEFECLPAYMKGLASWEDLLGAVDKINSSLSKKTNGCSYFHQDEIPSFELGPKTRSYLLLLLWVNRLQEFRQQDQPVVSSEGSKFLPIENENLKTAEVPSPRLQILKSEFECLPAYMKGLASWEDLLGAVDKINSSLSKKTNGCSYFHQDEIPSFELGPKTRSYLLLLVRMNRLVVETIDGILSYRVL
;
A
#
# COMPACT_ATOMS: atom_id res chain seq x y z
N MET A 1 59.89 -30.43 30.30
CA MET A 1 60.74 -29.49 29.53
C MET A 1 59.78 -28.58 28.77
N MET A 2 59.56 -27.30 29.07
CA MET A 2 60.48 -26.26 29.60
C MET A 2 61.80 -26.18 28.81
N PRO A 3 62.33 -24.99 28.42
CA PRO A 3 61.87 -23.63 28.79
C PRO A 3 61.96 -22.55 27.67
N LYS A 4 61.56 -21.33 28.04
CA LYS A 4 62.17 -20.00 27.76
C LYS A 4 62.42 -19.49 26.32
N PRO A 5 62.27 -18.15 26.12
CA PRO A 5 62.67 -17.46 24.90
C PRO A 5 64.18 -17.22 24.86
N VAL A 6 64.72 -16.89 23.69
CA VAL A 6 66.06 -16.29 23.56
C VAL A 6 66.00 -15.04 22.69
N ASN A 7 65.86 -13.90 23.36
CA ASN A 7 66.40 -12.63 22.91
C ASN A 7 67.91 -12.77 22.65
N VAL A 8 68.43 -12.17 21.58
CA VAL A 8 69.79 -11.60 21.60
C VAL A 8 69.74 -10.19 21.01
N LEU A 9 70.33 -9.25 21.76
CA LEU A 9 70.23 -7.81 21.53
C LEU A 9 71.34 -7.25 20.64
N ALA A 10 70.99 -6.16 19.95
CA ALA A 10 71.76 -4.92 19.76
C ALA A 10 73.26 -4.97 19.37
N THR A 11 73.55 -4.51 18.15
CA THR A 11 74.64 -3.54 17.87
C THR A 11 74.19 -2.59 16.74
N LYS A 12 74.80 -1.40 16.62
CA LYS A 12 74.23 -0.26 15.87
C LYS A 12 74.05 -0.54 14.36
N PRO A 13 72.93 -0.12 13.74
CA PRO A 13 72.62 -0.39 12.34
C PRO A 13 73.52 0.39 11.36
N SER A 14 73.77 -0.22 10.19
CA SER A 14 74.49 0.40 9.08
C SER A 14 73.68 1.54 8.42
N PRO A 15 74.31 2.48 7.68
CA PRO A 15 73.59 3.55 6.99
C PRO A 15 72.49 3.05 6.05
N LEU A 16 72.69 1.87 5.43
CA LEU A 16 71.72 1.22 4.56
C LEU A 16 70.49 0.74 5.34
N SER A 17 70.70 0.15 6.52
CA SER A 17 69.62 -0.25 7.43
C SER A 17 68.83 0.96 7.94
N THR A 18 69.49 2.07 8.24
CA THR A 18 68.83 3.33 8.61
C THR A 18 68.00 3.89 7.45
N MET A 19 68.49 3.81 6.21
CA MET A 19 67.73 4.21 5.03
C MET A 19 66.48 3.35 4.82
N VAL A 20 66.58 2.03 5.00
CA VAL A 20 65.42 1.11 4.89
C VAL A 20 64.39 1.38 6.01
N VAL A 21 64.83 1.67 7.23
CA VAL A 21 63.92 2.06 8.33
C VAL A 21 63.23 3.40 8.04
N VAL A 22 63.94 4.38 7.48
CA VAL A 22 63.31 5.64 7.02
C VAL A 22 62.31 5.37 5.89
N LEU A 23 62.62 4.50 4.93
CA LEU A 23 61.70 4.14 3.85
C LEU A 23 60.44 3.46 4.39
N ILE A 24 60.57 2.55 5.36
CA ILE A 24 59.45 1.89 6.04
C ILE A 24 58.62 2.89 6.86
N LEU A 25 59.25 3.85 7.54
CA LEU A 25 58.55 4.93 8.24
C LEU A 25 57.81 5.87 7.27
N CYS A 26 58.37 6.13 6.09
CA CYS A 26 57.66 6.86 5.02
C CYS A 26 56.47 6.05 4.49
N ILE A 27 56.60 4.73 4.31
CA ILE A 27 55.49 3.86 3.87
C ILE A 27 54.42 3.75 4.96
N LEU A 28 54.79 3.66 6.24
CA LEU A 28 53.85 3.68 7.38
C LEU A 28 53.17 5.04 7.53
N GLY A 29 53.89 6.14 7.32
CA GLY A 29 53.30 7.48 7.25
C GLY A 29 52.32 7.63 6.09
N PHE A 30 52.66 7.08 4.92
CA PHE A 30 51.78 7.01 3.75
C PHE A 30 50.53 6.15 4.03
N TYR A 31 50.68 5.02 4.72
CA TYR A 31 49.56 4.17 5.15
C TYR A 31 48.68 4.86 6.20
N ALA A 32 49.25 5.59 7.16
CA ALA A 32 48.50 6.35 8.15
C ALA A 32 47.77 7.57 7.55
N LEU A 33 48.27 8.13 6.44
CA LEU A 33 47.62 9.18 5.67
C LEU A 33 46.54 8.65 4.70
N HIS A 34 46.67 7.40 4.20
CA HIS A 34 45.72 6.79 3.27
C HIS A 34 44.69 5.83 3.89
N PHE A 35 44.92 5.35 5.12
CA PHE A 35 43.97 4.55 5.90
C PHE A 35 43.78 5.17 7.29
N PRO A 36 42.88 6.15 7.43
CA PRO A 36 42.43 6.61 8.74
C PRO A 36 41.87 5.42 9.52
N HIS A 37 42.21 5.30 10.81
CA HIS A 37 41.52 4.36 11.69
C HIS A 37 40.02 4.67 11.68
N SER A 38 39.21 3.72 11.22
CA SER A 38 37.76 3.76 11.33
C SER A 38 37.37 3.60 12.79
N SER A 39 37.32 4.72 13.52
CA SER A 39 36.70 4.79 14.83
C SER A 39 35.21 4.49 14.68
N THR A 40 34.79 3.30 15.11
CA THR A 40 33.40 2.97 15.40
C THR A 40 32.81 4.06 16.31
N PRO A 41 31.72 4.76 15.91
CA PRO A 41 31.17 5.83 16.73
C PRO A 41 30.49 5.22 17.95
N SER A 42 30.89 5.64 19.15
CA SER A 42 30.10 5.35 20.36
C SER A 42 28.75 6.04 20.28
N SER A 43 27.68 5.39 20.76
CA SER A 43 26.27 5.79 20.62
C SER A 43 25.91 7.22 21.07
N SER A 44 26.71 7.84 21.95
CA SER A 44 26.60 9.27 22.32
C SER A 44 26.87 10.27 21.18
N SER A 45 27.44 9.80 20.05
CA SER A 45 27.78 10.65 18.89
C SER A 45 26.61 10.89 17.93
N SER A 46 25.59 10.02 17.92
CA SER A 46 24.49 10.07 16.95
C SER A 46 23.64 11.35 17.06
N SER A 47 23.25 11.71 18.29
CA SER A 47 22.47 12.92 18.57
C SER A 47 23.27 14.22 18.39
N GLN A 48 24.57 14.20 18.70
CA GLN A 48 25.46 15.33 18.41
C GLN A 48 25.65 15.55 16.91
N ASN A 49 25.76 14.47 16.13
CA ASN A 49 25.90 14.52 14.68
C ASN A 49 24.61 15.05 14.02
N LEU A 50 23.42 14.57 14.42
CA LEU A 50 22.15 15.11 13.90
C LEU A 50 21.99 16.61 14.21
N SER A 51 22.24 17.05 15.46
CA SER A 51 22.18 18.48 15.80
C SER A 51 23.17 19.34 15.01
N GLN A 52 24.32 18.79 14.61
CA GLN A 52 25.28 19.47 13.74
C GLN A 52 24.77 19.54 12.29
N VAL A 53 24.19 18.46 11.76
CA VAL A 53 23.57 18.41 10.42
C VAL A 53 22.41 19.41 10.32
N GLU A 54 21.53 19.48 11.32
CA GLU A 54 20.43 20.47 11.38
C GLU A 54 20.95 21.91 11.30
N LYS A 55 21.98 22.25 12.09
CA LYS A 55 22.59 23.58 12.10
C LYS A 55 23.25 23.92 10.77
N LEU A 56 23.95 22.96 10.16
CA LEU A 56 24.54 23.12 8.83
C LEU A 56 23.46 23.35 7.76
N PHE A 57 22.38 22.57 7.77
CA PHE A 57 21.25 22.73 6.85
C PHE A 57 20.60 24.11 6.95
N LEU A 58 20.35 24.60 8.17
CA LEU A 58 19.78 25.93 8.39
C LEU A 58 20.76 27.05 8.01
N SER A 59 22.05 26.91 8.34
CA SER A 59 23.08 27.92 8.01
C SER A 59 23.41 28.00 6.51
N ALA A 60 23.15 26.93 5.75
CA ALA A 60 23.35 26.90 4.32
C ALA A 60 22.26 27.66 3.53
N SER A 61 21.28 28.27 4.20
CA SER A 61 20.18 29.03 3.59
C SER A 61 20.64 30.31 2.86
N SER A 62 19.92 30.69 1.81
CA SER A 62 20.17 31.94 1.07
C SER A 62 18.88 32.46 0.44
N ASN A 63 18.40 33.61 0.92
CA ASN A 63 17.21 34.27 0.40
C ASN A 63 17.41 34.78 -1.05
N SER A 64 18.59 35.32 -1.36
CA SER A 64 18.96 35.74 -2.73
C SER A 64 19.02 34.56 -3.72
N THR A 65 19.39 33.37 -3.26
CA THR A 65 19.39 32.16 -4.09
C THR A 65 17.97 31.71 -4.44
N ILE A 66 17.08 31.61 -3.44
CA ILE A 66 15.66 31.26 -3.67
C ILE A 66 14.98 32.30 -4.58
N SER A 67 15.22 33.59 -4.32
CA SER A 67 14.77 34.71 -5.18
C SER A 67 15.24 34.54 -6.62
N SER A 68 16.49 34.15 -6.84
CA SER A 68 17.05 33.93 -8.19
C SER A 68 16.42 32.71 -8.89
N TYR A 69 16.15 31.61 -8.16
CA TYR A 69 15.41 30.46 -8.71
C TYR A 69 13.99 30.85 -9.10
N LEU A 70 13.26 31.52 -8.20
CA LEU A 70 11.91 31.99 -8.50
C LEU A 70 11.90 32.90 -9.74
N ARG A 71 12.88 33.81 -9.86
CA ARG A 71 12.98 34.69 -11.03
C ARG A 71 13.22 33.93 -12.34
N ALA A 72 13.94 32.81 -12.30
CA ALA A 72 14.23 31.99 -13.47
C ALA A 72 13.02 31.15 -13.91
N LEU A 73 12.31 30.54 -12.95
CA LEU A 73 11.10 29.75 -13.21
C LEU A 73 10.00 30.61 -13.86
N THR A 74 9.81 31.83 -13.33
CA THR A 74 8.70 32.73 -13.66
C THR A 74 8.98 33.66 -14.87
N LEU A 75 10.03 33.41 -15.67
CA LEU A 75 10.38 34.25 -16.83
C LEU A 75 9.31 34.24 -17.94
N HIS A 76 8.63 33.09 -18.10
CA HIS A 76 7.64 32.85 -19.14
C HIS A 76 6.45 32.07 -18.56
N PRO A 77 5.23 32.22 -19.09
CA PRO A 77 4.12 31.40 -18.65
C PRO A 77 4.36 29.92 -18.95
N HIS A 78 4.18 29.02 -17.97
CA HIS A 78 4.64 27.63 -18.04
C HIS A 78 3.52 26.60 -17.77
N LEU A 79 2.44 26.72 -18.54
CA LEU A 79 1.29 25.81 -18.53
C LEU A 79 1.68 24.38 -18.94
N ALA A 80 1.07 23.37 -18.30
CA ALA A 80 1.30 21.96 -18.61
C ALA A 80 1.04 21.63 -20.09
N GLY A 81 1.80 20.66 -20.64
CA GLY A 81 1.72 20.26 -22.04
C GLY A 81 2.15 21.33 -23.06
N THR A 82 2.77 22.43 -22.61
CA THR A 82 3.33 23.49 -23.48
C THR A 82 4.86 23.46 -23.49
N LYS A 83 5.47 24.05 -24.54
CA LYS A 83 6.94 24.10 -24.66
C LYS A 83 7.60 24.83 -23.47
N PRO A 84 7.13 26.01 -23.02
CA PRO A 84 7.64 26.63 -21.79
C PRO A 84 7.55 25.73 -20.55
N GLY A 85 6.47 24.96 -20.38
CA GLY A 85 6.35 23.98 -19.28
C GLY A 85 7.48 22.93 -19.27
N SER A 86 7.80 22.36 -20.45
CA SER A 86 8.92 21.43 -20.62
C SER A 86 10.30 22.11 -20.50
N ASP A 87 10.42 23.40 -20.85
CA ASP A 87 11.65 24.17 -20.59
C ASP A 87 11.89 24.40 -19.09
N VAL A 88 10.84 24.64 -18.30
CA VAL A 88 10.92 24.69 -16.83
C VAL A 88 11.21 23.30 -16.24
N ALA A 89 10.63 22.23 -16.79
CA ALA A 89 10.98 20.84 -16.41
C ALA A 89 12.47 20.55 -16.63
N SER A 90 12.98 20.96 -17.80
CA SER A 90 14.40 20.85 -18.17
C SER A 90 15.29 21.67 -17.23
N TYR A 91 14.87 22.86 -16.80
CA TYR A 91 15.59 23.67 -15.81
C TYR A 91 15.71 22.96 -14.45
N VAL A 92 14.61 22.41 -13.92
CA VAL A 92 14.60 21.64 -12.66
C VAL A 92 15.50 20.39 -12.76
N LEU A 93 15.39 19.63 -13.85
CA LEU A 93 16.21 18.44 -14.11
C LEU A 93 17.70 18.77 -14.18
N ASN A 94 18.06 19.82 -14.91
CA ASN A 94 19.43 20.29 -15.04
C ASN A 94 20.00 20.79 -13.70
N HIS A 95 19.19 21.49 -12.90
CA HIS A 95 19.60 21.96 -11.57
C HIS A 95 19.94 20.77 -10.66
N PHE A 96 19.04 19.80 -10.51
CA PHE A 96 19.30 18.60 -9.71
C PHE A 96 20.53 17.81 -10.21
N THR A 97 20.69 17.69 -11.52
CA THR A 97 21.84 17.01 -12.13
C THR A 97 23.16 17.76 -11.85
N SER A 98 23.14 19.10 -11.89
CA SER A 98 24.32 19.94 -11.59
C SER A 98 24.79 19.84 -10.15
N LEU A 99 23.89 19.47 -9.22
CA LEU A 99 24.17 19.22 -7.81
C LEU A 99 24.73 17.81 -7.54
N GLY A 100 24.95 17.01 -8.59
CA GLY A 100 25.45 15.63 -8.48
C GLY A 100 24.40 14.62 -7.97
N LEU A 101 23.11 14.98 -7.95
CA LEU A 101 22.04 14.09 -7.52
C LEU A 101 21.66 13.11 -8.63
N LYS A 102 21.24 11.90 -8.27
CA LYS A 102 20.73 10.93 -9.26
C LYS A 102 19.33 11.35 -9.70
N THR A 103 19.20 11.79 -10.95
CA THR A 103 17.93 12.25 -11.52
C THR A 103 17.20 11.17 -12.32
N HIS A 104 15.87 11.31 -12.40
CA HIS A 104 14.98 10.51 -13.24
C HIS A 104 13.83 11.39 -13.74
N THR A 105 13.18 10.97 -14.82
CA THR A 105 11.91 11.53 -15.29
C THR A 105 10.86 10.43 -15.41
N ALA A 106 9.59 10.79 -15.30
CA ALA A 106 8.47 9.93 -15.69
C ALA A 106 7.53 10.73 -16.59
N THR A 107 7.14 10.14 -17.71
CA THR A 107 6.30 10.77 -18.73
C THR A 107 4.98 10.03 -18.81
N TYR A 108 3.88 10.77 -18.79
CA TYR A 108 2.52 10.24 -18.97
C TYR A 108 1.86 10.91 -20.17
N THR A 109 1.01 10.17 -20.87
CA THR A 109 0.23 10.67 -22.01
C THR A 109 -1.19 10.94 -21.55
N THR A 110 -1.53 12.21 -21.32
CA THR A 110 -2.74 12.58 -20.57
C THR A 110 -3.62 13.57 -21.31
N LEU A 111 -4.91 13.65 -20.94
CA LEU A 111 -5.85 14.57 -21.58
C LEU A 111 -5.89 15.94 -20.89
N LEU A 112 -5.33 16.94 -21.56
CA LEU A 112 -5.42 18.34 -21.16
C LEU A 112 -6.54 19.07 -21.94
N SER A 113 -6.77 20.33 -21.63
CA SER A 113 -7.76 21.18 -22.30
C SER A 113 -7.21 22.59 -22.50
N PHE A 114 -7.46 23.22 -23.65
CA PHE A 114 -6.97 24.56 -23.98
C PHE A 114 -8.08 25.42 -24.60
N PRO A 115 -8.06 26.76 -24.46
CA PRO A 115 -9.04 27.64 -25.07
C PRO A 115 -8.67 27.95 -26.52
N VAL A 116 -9.62 27.81 -27.43
CA VAL A 116 -9.47 28.16 -28.85
C VAL A 116 -10.07 29.55 -29.12
N HIS A 117 -11.25 29.82 -28.58
CA HIS A 117 -11.92 31.11 -28.69
C HIS A 117 -12.88 31.34 -27.53
N SER A 118 -12.91 32.56 -26.98
CA SER A 118 -14.02 33.00 -26.14
C SER A 118 -14.42 34.44 -26.40
N SER A 119 -15.72 34.72 -26.29
CA SER A 119 -16.29 36.05 -26.42
C SER A 119 -17.50 36.22 -25.50
N LEU A 120 -17.70 37.46 -25.05
CA LEU A 120 -18.81 37.85 -24.18
C LEU A 120 -19.27 39.26 -24.56
N SER A 121 -20.56 39.43 -24.83
CA SER A 121 -21.20 40.74 -24.94
C SER A 121 -22.49 40.80 -24.12
N ALA A 122 -22.87 42.02 -23.71
CA ALA A 122 -24.04 42.26 -22.88
C ALA A 122 -24.98 43.28 -23.54
N HIS A 123 -26.28 43.00 -23.49
CA HIS A 123 -27.35 43.98 -23.65
C HIS A 123 -27.86 44.33 -22.25
N PHE A 124 -27.44 45.47 -21.71
CA PHE A 124 -27.77 45.89 -20.33
C PHE A 124 -29.22 46.35 -20.13
N SER A 125 -29.94 46.60 -21.23
CA SER A 125 -31.37 46.91 -21.23
C SER A 125 -32.05 46.26 -22.43
N GLU A 126 -33.35 45.99 -22.33
CA GLU A 126 -34.14 45.47 -23.45
C GLU A 126 -34.10 46.48 -24.62
N GLY A 127 -33.69 46.03 -25.80
CA GLY A 127 -33.48 46.89 -26.98
C GLY A 127 -32.20 47.76 -26.95
N GLY A 128 -31.37 47.67 -25.92
CA GLY A 128 -30.09 48.38 -25.83
C GLY A 128 -29.01 47.83 -26.78
N PRO A 129 -27.97 48.61 -27.12
CA PRO A 129 -26.86 48.15 -27.95
C PRO A 129 -26.09 47.01 -27.28
N SER A 130 -25.53 46.09 -28.08
CA SER A 130 -24.63 45.04 -27.59
C SER A 130 -23.28 45.66 -27.24
N VAL A 131 -22.83 45.48 -26.00
CA VAL A 131 -21.53 45.96 -25.52
C VAL A 131 -20.59 44.75 -25.36
N SER A 132 -19.51 44.70 -26.13
CA SER A 132 -18.47 43.67 -25.96
C SER A 132 -17.74 43.88 -24.64
N LEU A 133 -17.62 42.82 -23.84
CA LEU A 133 -16.89 42.82 -22.58
C LEU A 133 -15.47 42.28 -22.82
N ARG A 134 -14.46 42.89 -22.19
CA ARG A 134 -13.06 42.49 -22.34
C ARG A 134 -12.80 41.23 -21.51
N LEU A 135 -12.18 40.22 -22.12
CA LEU A 135 -11.83 38.93 -21.49
C LEU A 135 -10.30 38.72 -21.42
N THR A 136 -9.53 39.80 -21.36
CA THR A 136 -8.07 39.79 -21.41
C THR A 136 -7.48 40.68 -20.33
N GLU A 137 -6.45 40.14 -19.67
CA GLU A 137 -5.66 40.84 -18.66
C GLU A 137 -4.62 41.76 -19.32
N PRO A 138 -4.17 42.82 -18.63
CA PRO A 138 -3.04 43.65 -19.09
C PRO A 138 -1.70 42.92 -18.83
N ALA A 139 -1.52 41.79 -19.52
CA ALA A 139 -0.36 40.90 -19.38
C ALA A 139 0.59 40.98 -20.58
N ALA A 140 1.82 40.47 -20.44
CA ALA A 140 2.74 40.31 -21.56
C ALA A 140 2.32 39.16 -22.50
N ALA A 141 2.94 39.10 -23.68
CA ALA A 141 2.66 38.08 -24.68
C ALA A 141 3.00 36.67 -24.16
N GLY A 142 2.19 35.68 -24.56
CA GLY A 142 2.37 34.26 -24.20
C GLY A 142 1.48 33.74 -23.08
N VAL A 143 0.79 34.61 -22.33
CA VAL A 143 -0.20 34.16 -21.33
C VAL A 143 -1.45 33.59 -22.02
N VAL A 144 -1.88 32.40 -21.60
CA VAL A 144 -3.10 31.74 -22.10
C VAL A 144 -4.34 32.60 -21.84
N GLN A 145 -5.29 32.65 -22.77
CA GLN A 145 -6.57 33.32 -22.55
C GLN A 145 -7.26 32.72 -21.32
N ALA A 146 -7.92 33.54 -20.49
CA ALA A 146 -8.57 33.03 -19.28
C ALA A 146 -9.78 32.15 -19.62
N TYR A 147 -9.86 30.99 -18.99
CA TYR A 147 -10.83 29.93 -19.25
C TYR A 147 -11.00 29.03 -18.03
N HIS A 148 -12.02 28.19 -18.06
CA HIS A 148 -12.07 27.01 -17.20
C HIS A 148 -11.68 25.77 -18.01
N ALA A 149 -10.63 25.07 -17.60
CA ALA A 149 -10.21 23.86 -18.28
C ALA A 149 -11.27 22.75 -18.14
N TYR A 150 -11.48 22.02 -19.23
CA TYR A 150 -12.54 21.02 -19.40
C TYR A 150 -13.98 21.54 -19.39
N SER A 151 -14.20 22.87 -19.44
CA SER A 151 -15.49 23.42 -19.82
C SER A 151 -15.88 22.93 -21.23
N PRO A 152 -17.14 22.51 -21.48
CA PRO A 152 -17.58 22.16 -22.83
C PRO A 152 -17.70 23.40 -23.71
N SER A 153 -17.49 23.22 -25.01
CA SER A 153 -17.74 24.27 -26.01
C SER A 153 -19.24 24.54 -26.17
N GLY A 154 -19.62 25.81 -26.29
CA GLY A 154 -21.02 26.22 -26.42
C GLY A 154 -21.21 27.72 -26.60
N ALA A 155 -22.36 28.10 -27.17
CA ALA A 155 -22.80 29.48 -27.34
C ALA A 155 -24.20 29.65 -26.75
N VAL A 156 -24.40 30.71 -25.96
CA VAL A 156 -25.63 30.97 -25.19
C VAL A 156 -25.96 32.45 -25.26
N GLN A 157 -27.20 32.78 -25.65
CA GLN A 157 -27.77 34.11 -25.48
C GLN A 157 -28.95 34.04 -24.51
N ALA A 158 -28.77 34.48 -23.27
CA ALA A 158 -29.80 34.35 -22.22
C ALA A 158 -29.72 35.46 -21.16
N ARG A 159 -30.78 35.59 -20.34
CA ARG A 159 -30.82 36.53 -19.22
C ARG A 159 -29.80 36.14 -18.15
N ALA A 160 -29.16 37.13 -17.54
CA ALA A 160 -28.24 36.92 -16.42
C ALA A 160 -28.98 36.82 -15.07
N VAL A 161 -28.52 35.94 -14.19
CA VAL A 161 -29.00 35.79 -12.80
C VAL A 161 -27.81 35.65 -11.84
N PHE A 162 -27.86 36.29 -10.68
CA PHE A 162 -26.79 36.23 -9.66
C PHE A 162 -27.13 35.23 -8.56
N ALA A 163 -26.28 34.22 -8.38
CA ALA A 163 -26.51 33.11 -7.45
C ALA A 163 -25.55 33.08 -6.23
N ASN A 164 -24.99 34.24 -5.84
CA ASN A 164 -24.06 34.36 -4.71
C ASN A 164 -22.84 33.42 -4.88
N TYR A 165 -22.63 32.46 -3.98
CA TYR A 165 -21.54 31.48 -4.08
C TYR A 165 -21.94 30.25 -4.92
N GLY A 166 -23.19 30.16 -5.41
CA GLY A 166 -23.72 28.98 -6.08
C GLY A 166 -23.97 27.81 -5.13
N ARG A 167 -24.14 28.07 -3.82
CA ARG A 167 -24.45 27.01 -2.85
C ARG A 167 -25.88 26.55 -3.04
N GLU A 168 -26.17 25.31 -2.64
CA GLU A 168 -27.54 24.79 -2.69
C GLU A 168 -28.54 25.66 -1.87
N ARG A 169 -28.10 26.21 -0.74
CA ARG A 169 -28.87 27.20 0.04
C ARG A 169 -29.12 28.53 -0.69
N ASP A 170 -28.24 28.90 -1.62
CA ASP A 170 -28.39 30.11 -2.43
C ASP A 170 -29.46 29.90 -3.50
N TYR A 171 -29.45 28.77 -4.21
CA TYR A 171 -30.51 28.41 -5.17
C TYR A 171 -31.89 28.25 -4.51
N ARG A 172 -31.98 27.64 -3.33
CA ARG A 172 -33.23 27.59 -2.56
C ARG A 172 -33.74 28.98 -2.17
N ALA A 173 -32.85 29.91 -1.81
CA ALA A 173 -33.23 31.28 -1.49
C ALA A 173 -33.78 32.03 -2.73
N LEU A 174 -33.18 31.81 -3.91
CA LEU A 174 -33.71 32.32 -5.18
C LEU A 174 -35.11 31.73 -5.48
N GLY A 175 -35.26 30.41 -5.39
CA GLY A 175 -36.53 29.72 -5.64
C GLY A 175 -37.65 30.18 -4.69
N ALA A 176 -37.35 30.37 -3.40
CA ALA A 176 -38.30 30.90 -2.41
C ALA A 176 -38.74 32.36 -2.70
N MET A 177 -37.98 33.09 -3.51
CA MET A 177 -38.30 34.44 -3.98
C MET A 177 -38.94 34.46 -5.38
N GLY A 178 -39.27 33.28 -5.95
CA GLY A 178 -39.85 33.14 -7.29
C GLY A 178 -38.85 33.35 -8.44
N VAL A 179 -37.54 33.34 -8.17
CA VAL A 179 -36.49 33.51 -9.18
C VAL A 179 -36.20 32.16 -9.83
N ASN A 180 -36.58 31.99 -11.09
CA ASN A 180 -36.22 30.83 -11.89
C ASN A 180 -34.84 31.01 -12.53
N VAL A 181 -33.95 30.05 -12.32
CA VAL A 181 -32.58 30.01 -12.86
C VAL A 181 -32.50 29.23 -14.18
N SER A 182 -33.50 28.37 -14.48
CA SER A 182 -33.49 27.52 -15.66
C SER A 182 -33.37 28.33 -16.94
N GLY A 183 -32.42 27.94 -17.81
CA GLY A 183 -32.14 28.62 -19.08
C GLY A 183 -31.39 29.96 -18.95
N CYS A 184 -31.00 30.40 -17.75
CA CYS A 184 -30.26 31.66 -17.54
C CYS A 184 -28.73 31.47 -17.57
N VAL A 185 -27.99 32.54 -17.82
CA VAL A 185 -26.54 32.60 -17.52
C VAL A 185 -26.38 32.93 -16.03
N VAL A 186 -25.82 32.00 -15.27
CA VAL A 186 -25.59 32.14 -13.83
C VAL A 186 -24.27 32.86 -13.59
N VAL A 187 -24.32 33.98 -12.87
CA VAL A 187 -23.15 34.69 -12.36
C VAL A 187 -22.96 34.35 -10.89
N VAL A 188 -21.75 33.94 -10.52
CA VAL A 188 -21.40 33.48 -9.18
C VAL A 188 -20.05 34.06 -8.77
N ARG A 189 -19.92 34.43 -7.50
CA ARG A 189 -18.61 34.74 -6.92
C ARG A 189 -17.94 33.46 -6.44
N LYS A 190 -16.63 33.36 -6.64
CA LYS A 190 -15.82 32.33 -5.97
C LYS A 190 -15.79 32.56 -4.46
N GLY A 191 -15.67 31.47 -3.73
CA GLY A 191 -15.34 31.43 -2.31
C GLY A 191 -16.29 30.50 -1.55
N GLY A 192 -15.97 30.28 -0.28
CA GLY A 192 -16.87 29.52 0.58
C GLY A 192 -16.80 28.01 0.42
N GLU A 193 -15.57 27.47 0.38
CA GLU A 193 -15.26 26.02 0.51
C GLU A 193 -15.76 25.13 -0.64
N MET A 194 -16.21 25.71 -1.76
CA MET A 194 -16.63 24.96 -2.95
C MET A 194 -15.65 25.14 -4.12
N GLY A 195 -15.23 24.03 -4.71
CA GLY A 195 -14.45 24.01 -5.94
C GLY A 195 -15.24 24.47 -7.17
N ARG A 196 -14.54 24.96 -8.19
CA ARG A 196 -15.13 25.52 -9.41
C ARG A 196 -16.02 24.51 -10.14
N GLY A 197 -15.57 23.24 -10.24
CA GLY A 197 -16.37 22.14 -10.80
C GLY A 197 -17.71 21.93 -10.10
N THR A 198 -17.73 21.95 -8.76
CA THR A 198 -18.96 21.80 -7.95
C THR A 198 -19.93 22.97 -8.15
N VAL A 199 -19.42 24.19 -8.34
CA VAL A 199 -20.25 25.37 -8.65
C VAL A 199 -20.95 25.20 -10.01
N VAL A 200 -20.23 24.73 -11.02
CA VAL A 200 -20.80 24.46 -12.36
C VAL A 200 -21.78 23.30 -12.33
N GLU A 201 -21.45 22.21 -11.64
CA GLU A 201 -22.33 21.04 -11.48
C GLU A 201 -23.66 21.40 -10.78
N ARG A 202 -23.62 22.23 -9.74
CA ARG A 202 -24.85 22.70 -9.08
C ARG A 202 -25.68 23.61 -9.99
N ALA A 203 -25.05 24.49 -10.75
CA ALA A 203 -25.76 25.32 -11.73
C ALA A 203 -26.43 24.47 -12.82
N GLU A 204 -25.76 23.42 -13.31
CA GLU A 204 -26.31 22.43 -14.23
C GLU A 204 -27.53 21.71 -13.65
N ALA A 205 -27.46 21.28 -12.38
CA ALA A 205 -28.58 20.63 -11.69
C ALA A 205 -29.81 21.54 -11.53
N HIS A 206 -29.61 22.85 -11.39
CA HIS A 206 -30.69 23.88 -11.39
C HIS A 206 -31.07 24.38 -12.80
N GLY A 207 -30.59 23.72 -13.87
CA GLY A 207 -30.98 23.97 -15.25
C GLY A 207 -30.39 25.24 -15.88
N ALA A 208 -29.30 25.79 -15.34
CA ALA A 208 -28.61 26.95 -15.92
C ALA A 208 -28.12 26.65 -17.36
N ALA A 209 -28.03 27.67 -18.20
CA ALA A 209 -27.53 27.53 -19.58
C ALA A 209 -26.01 27.70 -19.68
N ALA A 210 -25.40 28.53 -18.82
CA ALA A 210 -23.96 28.75 -18.72
C ALA A 210 -23.58 29.33 -17.35
N VAL A 211 -22.30 29.26 -16.97
CA VAL A 211 -21.82 29.78 -15.67
C VAL A 211 -20.64 30.74 -15.83
N LEU A 212 -20.72 31.90 -15.19
CA LEU A 212 -19.66 32.90 -15.14
C LEU A 212 -19.20 33.09 -13.68
N VAL A 213 -17.93 32.74 -13.40
CA VAL A 213 -17.34 32.78 -12.06
C VAL A 213 -16.43 33.99 -11.93
N TYR A 214 -16.54 34.76 -10.85
CA TYR A 214 -15.63 35.90 -10.60
C TYR A 214 -15.03 35.89 -9.19
N GLY A 215 -13.79 36.35 -9.05
CA GLY A 215 -13.17 36.62 -7.74
C GLY A 215 -13.57 37.99 -7.20
N GLU A 216 -13.88 38.10 -5.91
CA GLU A 216 -14.05 39.41 -5.25
C GLU A 216 -12.69 39.94 -4.78
N GLY A 217 -12.42 41.22 -5.03
CA GLY A 217 -11.19 41.89 -4.59
C GLY A 217 -11.16 43.35 -5.00
N ASP A 218 -10.40 44.18 -4.28
CA ASP A 218 -10.40 45.63 -4.48
C ASP A 218 -9.21 46.13 -5.31
N THR A 219 -8.04 45.49 -5.19
CA THR A 219 -6.78 45.91 -5.84
C THR A 219 -6.61 45.33 -7.24
N TRP A 220 -6.75 44.00 -7.40
CA TRP A 220 -6.42 43.28 -8.65
C TRP A 220 -7.66 42.99 -9.51
N ARG A 221 -8.57 43.96 -9.60
CA ARG A 221 -9.94 43.83 -10.17
C ARG A 221 -10.04 43.44 -11.64
N LYS A 222 -8.92 43.42 -12.36
CA LYS A 222 -8.80 43.03 -13.77
C LYS A 222 -8.32 41.59 -13.96
N GLY A 223 -7.97 40.89 -12.88
CA GLY A 223 -7.51 39.51 -12.93
C GLY A 223 -8.63 38.56 -13.33
N PHE A 224 -8.31 37.56 -14.15
CA PHE A 224 -9.23 36.50 -14.52
C PHE A 224 -8.68 35.18 -13.99
N GLU A 225 -9.38 34.62 -13.01
CA GLU A 225 -8.92 33.45 -12.28
C GLU A 225 -9.17 32.16 -13.08
N ARG A 226 -8.11 31.52 -13.56
CA ARG A 226 -8.20 30.24 -14.30
C ARG A 226 -8.41 29.06 -13.35
N GLY A 227 -8.61 27.86 -13.89
CA GLY A 227 -8.77 26.63 -13.12
C GLY A 227 -9.55 25.57 -13.87
N HIS A 228 -9.43 24.31 -13.48
CA HIS A 228 -10.23 23.22 -14.03
C HIS A 228 -11.66 23.18 -13.45
N VAL A 229 -12.61 22.63 -14.22
CA VAL A 229 -14.00 22.34 -13.79
C VAL A 229 -14.36 20.86 -13.93
N MET A 230 -13.36 19.98 -13.98
CA MET A 230 -13.54 18.52 -13.97
C MET A 230 -14.24 18.06 -12.69
N ARG A 231 -15.25 17.19 -12.82
CA ARG A 231 -15.96 16.57 -11.70
C ARG A 231 -15.07 15.52 -11.03
N GLY A 232 -15.08 15.45 -9.70
CA GLY A 232 -14.15 14.63 -8.92
C GLY A 232 -12.73 15.19 -8.86
N GLY A 233 -12.24 15.79 -9.95
CA GLY A 233 -11.14 16.76 -9.94
C GLY A 233 -9.72 16.19 -9.78
N ILE A 234 -9.51 14.88 -9.94
CA ILE A 234 -8.23 14.21 -9.67
C ILE A 234 -7.84 13.19 -10.76
N GLY A 235 -6.55 13.13 -11.15
CA GLY A 235 -6.01 12.18 -12.14
C GLY A 235 -6.49 12.41 -13.58
N ASP A 236 -5.83 11.78 -14.57
CA ASP A 236 -6.24 11.89 -15.98
C ASP A 236 -7.68 11.36 -16.15
N PRO A 237 -8.59 12.11 -16.82
CA PRO A 237 -9.89 11.58 -17.18
C PRO A 237 -9.87 10.32 -18.06
N LEU A 238 -8.79 10.02 -18.80
CA LEU A 238 -8.73 8.83 -19.68
C LEU A 238 -8.26 7.54 -19.00
N THR A 239 -7.63 7.62 -17.82
CA THR A 239 -7.05 6.45 -17.13
C THR A 239 -7.48 6.42 -15.65
N PRO A 240 -8.79 6.38 -15.34
CA PRO A 240 -9.29 6.57 -13.98
C PRO A 240 -8.97 5.38 -13.04
N GLY A 241 -7.85 5.47 -12.32
CA GLY A 241 -7.40 4.44 -11.36
C GLY A 241 -6.19 3.63 -11.81
N TRP A 242 -5.55 4.00 -12.93
CA TRP A 242 -4.30 3.40 -13.41
C TRP A 242 -3.49 4.42 -14.21
N ALA A 243 -2.18 4.27 -14.27
CA ALA A 243 -1.33 5.27 -14.92
C ALA A 243 -1.38 5.23 -16.46
N GLY A 244 -1.52 6.40 -17.09
CA GLY A 244 -1.42 6.66 -18.54
C GLY A 244 0.00 6.53 -19.10
N VAL A 245 0.56 5.33 -18.99
CA VAL A 245 1.89 4.96 -19.54
C VAL A 245 1.84 4.66 -21.04
N GLU A 246 2.97 4.82 -21.73
CA GLU A 246 3.09 4.51 -23.15
C GLU A 246 2.74 3.03 -23.43
N GLY A 247 1.78 2.79 -24.34
CA GLY A 247 1.27 1.45 -24.67
C GLY A 247 0.35 0.83 -23.62
N GLY A 248 -0.01 1.57 -22.56
CA GLY A 248 -0.99 1.15 -21.56
C GLY A 248 -2.44 1.22 -22.03
N GLU A 249 -3.36 0.80 -21.17
CA GLU A 249 -4.81 0.96 -21.39
C GLU A 249 -5.20 2.44 -21.28
N THR A 250 -6.08 2.92 -22.15
CA THR A 250 -6.56 4.30 -22.16
C THR A 250 -7.99 4.33 -22.70
N LEU A 251 -8.91 4.97 -21.98
CA LEU A 251 -10.30 5.08 -22.40
C LEU A 251 -10.47 6.06 -23.57
N GLY A 252 -11.50 5.84 -24.39
CA GLY A 252 -11.87 6.77 -25.46
C GLY A 252 -12.58 8.03 -24.93
N LEU A 253 -12.49 9.15 -25.66
CA LEU A 253 -13.16 10.41 -25.29
C LEU A 253 -14.69 10.29 -25.16
N GLU A 254 -15.29 9.33 -25.85
CA GLU A 254 -16.72 9.02 -25.85
C GLU A 254 -17.11 7.97 -24.80
N ASP A 255 -16.15 7.46 -24.01
CA ASP A 255 -16.44 6.50 -22.95
C ASP A 255 -17.34 7.12 -21.87
N ARG A 256 -18.24 6.31 -21.30
CA ARG A 256 -19.24 6.78 -20.35
C ARG A 256 -18.61 7.33 -19.06
N GLU A 257 -17.54 6.71 -18.56
CA GLU A 257 -16.86 7.16 -17.34
C GLU A 257 -16.06 8.44 -17.61
N VAL A 258 -15.41 8.53 -18.77
CA VAL A 258 -14.74 9.75 -19.26
C VAL A 258 -15.73 10.92 -19.38
N LEU A 259 -16.87 10.71 -20.07
CA LEU A 259 -17.90 11.74 -20.28
C LEU A 259 -18.53 12.23 -18.97
N LYS A 260 -18.69 11.37 -17.97
CA LYS A 260 -19.19 11.75 -16.63
C LYS A 260 -18.26 12.74 -15.91
N ARG A 261 -16.95 12.76 -16.19
CA ARG A 261 -16.00 13.65 -15.53
C ARG A 261 -16.16 15.12 -15.93
N PHE A 262 -16.96 15.43 -16.95
CA PHE A 262 -17.07 16.80 -17.49
C PHE A 262 -18.43 17.47 -17.17
N PRO A 263 -18.47 18.80 -16.99
CA PRO A 263 -19.73 19.55 -16.98
C PRO A 263 -20.36 19.57 -18.37
N LYS A 264 -21.69 19.67 -18.43
CA LYS A 264 -22.47 19.68 -19.69
C LYS A 264 -22.82 21.10 -20.14
N ILE A 265 -22.70 22.07 -19.25
CA ILE A 265 -22.93 23.49 -19.55
C ILE A 265 -21.60 24.25 -19.59
N PRO A 266 -21.42 25.20 -20.52
CA PRO A 266 -20.18 25.92 -20.65
C PRO A 266 -19.99 26.92 -19.50
N SER A 267 -18.73 27.15 -19.13
CA SER A 267 -18.36 28.11 -18.09
C SER A 267 -17.06 28.84 -18.39
N MET A 268 -16.89 30.02 -17.80
CA MET A 268 -15.71 30.86 -18.00
C MET A 268 -15.49 31.80 -16.80
N PRO A 269 -14.25 32.19 -16.48
CA PRO A 269 -13.98 33.18 -15.46
C PRO A 269 -14.26 34.61 -15.95
N LEU A 270 -14.56 35.49 -15.01
CA LEU A 270 -14.66 36.94 -15.17
C LEU A 270 -13.76 37.65 -14.18
N SER A 271 -13.29 38.83 -14.56
CA SER A 271 -12.73 39.78 -13.60
C SER A 271 -13.81 40.52 -12.82
N ALA A 272 -13.47 40.99 -11.62
CA ALA A 272 -14.37 41.76 -10.77
C ALA A 272 -14.95 43.00 -11.47
N GLU A 273 -14.15 43.70 -12.29
CA GLU A 273 -14.59 44.88 -13.06
C GLU A 273 -15.69 44.53 -14.09
N VAL A 274 -15.55 43.39 -14.78
CA VAL A 274 -16.55 42.91 -15.74
C VAL A 274 -17.79 42.39 -15.00
N ALA A 275 -17.60 41.66 -13.91
CA ALA A 275 -18.70 41.17 -13.08
C ALA A 275 -19.54 42.33 -12.50
N ASP A 276 -18.92 43.36 -11.92
CA ASP A 276 -19.64 44.54 -11.41
C ASP A 276 -20.46 45.26 -12.49
N SER A 277 -19.97 45.30 -13.74
CA SER A 277 -20.70 45.87 -14.87
C SER A 277 -21.97 45.08 -15.18
N ILE A 278 -21.93 43.74 -15.08
CA ILE A 278 -23.10 42.87 -15.22
C ILE A 278 -24.01 43.01 -13.99
N LEU A 279 -23.48 42.82 -12.78
CA LEU A 279 -24.24 42.79 -11.52
C LEU A 279 -24.95 44.10 -11.19
N SER A 280 -24.37 45.25 -11.54
CA SER A 280 -25.00 46.56 -11.33
C SER A 280 -26.18 46.84 -12.27
N SER A 281 -26.28 46.11 -13.37
CA SER A 281 -27.38 46.21 -14.35
C SER A 281 -28.56 45.27 -14.06
N LEU A 282 -28.43 44.34 -13.11
CA LEU A 282 -29.49 43.39 -12.77
C LEU A 282 -30.70 44.08 -12.13
N GLY A 283 -31.88 43.68 -12.61
CA GLY A 283 -33.20 43.97 -12.06
C GLY A 283 -33.83 42.71 -11.47
N GLY A 284 -35.16 42.65 -11.44
CA GLY A 284 -35.88 41.52 -10.84
C GLY A 284 -35.91 41.59 -9.31
N ALA A 285 -35.87 40.43 -8.65
CA ALA A 285 -36.02 40.37 -7.19
C ALA A 285 -34.81 41.00 -6.46
N PRO A 286 -35.02 41.69 -5.31
CA PRO A 286 -33.92 42.29 -4.56
C PRO A 286 -33.00 41.22 -3.97
N VAL A 287 -31.74 41.56 -3.73
CA VAL A 287 -30.78 40.64 -3.09
C VAL A 287 -31.27 40.18 -1.70
N PRO A 288 -31.29 38.85 -1.43
CA PRO A 288 -31.64 38.27 -0.12
C PRO A 288 -30.92 38.97 1.04
N LEU A 289 -31.65 39.26 2.12
CA LEU A 289 -31.10 39.97 3.29
C LEU A 289 -29.83 39.32 3.84
N GLN A 290 -29.82 37.99 3.90
CA GLN A 290 -28.69 37.17 4.36
C GLN A 290 -27.41 37.29 3.51
N TRP A 291 -27.51 37.72 2.24
CA TRP A 291 -26.32 37.94 1.40
C TRP A 291 -25.71 39.33 1.59
N ARG A 292 -26.55 40.35 1.88
CA ARG A 292 -26.15 41.77 1.89
C ARG A 292 -24.98 42.10 2.82
N GLY A 293 -24.87 41.42 3.97
CA GLY A 293 -23.77 41.63 4.91
C GLY A 293 -22.42 41.06 4.46
N THR A 294 -22.38 40.32 3.34
CA THR A 294 -21.17 39.61 2.87
C THR A 294 -20.72 40.03 1.47
N LEU A 295 -21.53 40.78 0.73
CA LEU A 295 -21.25 41.17 -0.66
C LEU A 295 -20.40 42.45 -0.70
N ARG A 296 -19.31 42.44 -1.48
CA ARG A 296 -18.51 43.65 -1.73
C ARG A 296 -19.01 44.42 -2.96
N SER A 297 -19.59 43.71 -3.93
CA SER A 297 -20.17 44.29 -5.14
C SER A 297 -21.42 45.12 -4.84
N LYS A 298 -21.71 46.12 -5.69
CA LYS A 298 -22.88 47.01 -5.54
C LYS A 298 -24.21 46.36 -6.00
N VAL A 299 -24.28 45.04 -6.03
CA VAL A 299 -25.44 44.28 -6.53
C VAL A 299 -26.68 44.54 -5.68
N ARG A 300 -27.79 44.91 -6.33
CA ARG A 300 -29.06 45.26 -5.65
C ARG A 300 -30.18 44.26 -5.90
N HIS A 301 -30.17 43.64 -7.07
CA HIS A 301 -31.14 42.62 -7.49
C HIS A 301 -30.41 41.40 -8.05
N VAL A 302 -31.10 40.27 -8.08
CA VAL A 302 -30.53 38.98 -8.49
C VAL A 302 -30.86 38.59 -9.94
N GLY A 303 -31.71 39.34 -10.65
CA GLY A 303 -32.24 38.94 -11.95
C GLY A 303 -33.53 38.11 -11.85
N PRO A 304 -33.91 37.37 -12.92
CA PRO A 304 -33.18 37.25 -14.18
C PRO A 304 -33.41 38.45 -15.11
N GLY A 305 -32.33 39.03 -15.63
CA GLY A 305 -32.36 40.21 -16.50
C GLY A 305 -32.52 41.56 -15.75
N PRO A 306 -32.79 42.68 -16.45
CA PRO A 306 -33.04 42.80 -17.90
C PRO A 306 -31.81 42.50 -18.77
N THR A 307 -30.63 42.45 -18.15
CA THR A 307 -29.35 42.08 -18.77
C THR A 307 -29.41 40.74 -19.48
N ILE A 308 -29.17 40.75 -20.79
CA ILE A 308 -28.99 39.56 -21.63
C ILE A 308 -27.51 39.46 -21.97
N LEU A 309 -26.91 38.31 -21.71
CA LEU A 309 -25.52 38.00 -22.07
C LEU A 309 -25.51 37.12 -23.31
N ASN A 310 -24.72 37.51 -24.31
CA ASN A 310 -24.31 36.66 -25.42
C ASN A 310 -22.91 36.16 -25.13
N PHE A 311 -22.80 34.88 -24.85
CA PHE A 311 -21.59 34.20 -24.42
C PHE A 311 -21.22 33.13 -25.45
N THR A 312 -19.95 33.02 -25.80
CA THR A 312 -19.43 31.90 -26.60
C THR A 312 -18.10 31.45 -26.02
N TYR A 313 -17.96 30.14 -25.82
CA TYR A 313 -16.70 29.50 -25.46
C TYR A 313 -16.46 28.31 -26.38
N GLN A 314 -15.23 28.20 -26.87
CA GLN A 314 -14.73 27.09 -27.67
C GLN A 314 -13.41 26.65 -27.04
N GLY A 315 -13.41 25.46 -26.44
CA GLY A 315 -12.23 24.78 -25.95
C GLY A 315 -11.91 23.56 -26.80
N GLU A 316 -10.63 23.20 -26.86
CA GLU A 316 -10.17 21.91 -27.33
C GLU A 316 -9.80 21.02 -26.13
N LYS A 317 -9.99 19.71 -26.30
CA LYS A 317 -9.40 18.68 -25.46
C LYS A 317 -8.24 18.08 -26.25
N LYS A 318 -7.07 17.97 -25.64
CA LYS A 318 -5.84 17.60 -26.33
C LYS A 318 -5.05 16.61 -25.50
N VAL A 319 -4.79 15.44 -26.07
CA VAL A 319 -3.84 14.48 -25.52
C VAL A 319 -2.43 15.07 -25.66
N ALA A 320 -1.68 15.14 -24.57
CA ALA A 320 -0.35 15.71 -24.50
C ALA A 320 0.52 14.93 -23.52
N ASN A 321 1.83 15.02 -23.68
CA ASN A 321 2.77 14.42 -22.75
C ASN A 321 3.06 15.42 -21.61
N ILE A 322 3.09 14.90 -20.38
CA ILE A 322 3.48 15.63 -19.17
C ILE A 322 4.74 14.98 -18.57
N GLU A 323 5.60 15.75 -17.90
CA GLU A 323 6.93 15.31 -17.46
C GLU A 323 7.15 15.56 -15.96
N ASN A 324 7.05 14.52 -15.16
CA ASN A 324 7.49 14.56 -13.76
C ASN A 324 9.01 14.43 -13.68
N VAL A 325 9.64 15.21 -12.79
CA VAL A 325 11.10 15.23 -12.59
C VAL A 325 11.44 14.81 -11.16
N PHE A 326 12.41 13.91 -11.00
CA PHE A 326 12.82 13.39 -9.70
C PHE A 326 14.31 13.54 -9.45
N ALA A 327 14.70 13.73 -8.19
CA ALA A 327 16.06 13.54 -7.71
C ALA A 327 16.09 12.63 -6.48
N VAL A 328 16.99 11.64 -6.49
CA VAL A 328 17.04 10.56 -5.50
C VAL A 328 18.35 10.62 -4.72
N ILE A 329 18.25 10.79 -3.40
CA ILE A 329 19.35 10.64 -2.44
C ILE A 329 19.16 9.28 -1.76
N LYS A 330 19.93 8.28 -2.18
CA LYS A 330 19.80 6.89 -1.70
C LYS A 330 20.20 6.79 -0.22
N GLY A 331 19.35 6.14 0.60
CA GLY A 331 19.63 5.84 2.00
C GLY A 331 20.78 4.85 2.18
N SER A 332 21.52 4.97 3.29
CA SER A 332 22.66 4.08 3.60
C SER A 332 22.28 2.79 4.33
N GLU A 333 21.15 2.75 5.05
CA GLU A 333 20.75 1.61 5.89
C GLU A 333 19.37 1.05 5.50
N GLU A 334 18.40 1.93 5.24
CA GLU A 334 17.05 1.59 4.80
C GLU A 334 16.78 2.20 3.41
N PRO A 335 17.57 1.84 2.36
CA PRO A 335 17.41 2.40 1.02
C PRO A 335 16.04 2.10 0.38
N ASP A 336 15.31 1.13 0.94
CA ASP A 336 13.95 0.70 0.56
C ASP A 336 12.85 1.43 1.35
N ARG A 337 13.17 2.46 2.13
CA ARG A 337 12.20 3.37 2.76
C ARG A 337 12.33 4.76 2.14
N TYR A 338 11.20 5.36 1.76
CA TYR A 338 11.14 6.58 0.96
C TYR A 338 10.50 7.73 1.76
N VAL A 339 11.23 8.84 1.90
CA VAL A 339 10.69 10.13 2.32
C VAL A 339 10.60 11.01 1.09
N LEU A 340 9.39 11.41 0.72
CA LEU A 340 9.14 12.16 -0.50
C LEU A 340 8.91 13.64 -0.17
N LEU A 341 9.51 14.53 -0.94
CA LEU A 341 9.24 15.97 -0.90
C LEU A 341 8.69 16.35 -2.27
N GLY A 342 7.50 16.92 -2.33
CA GLY A 342 6.80 17.18 -3.60
C GLY A 342 6.24 18.59 -3.72
N ASN A 343 6.12 19.02 -4.97
CA ASN A 343 5.64 20.32 -5.43
C ASN A 343 5.35 20.20 -6.94
N HIS A 344 4.22 20.70 -7.43
CA HIS A 344 4.01 20.84 -8.87
C HIS A 344 4.78 22.01 -9.47
N ARG A 345 4.84 22.06 -10.81
CA ARG A 345 5.71 22.97 -11.56
C ARG A 345 4.97 23.68 -12.69
N ASP A 346 3.89 23.10 -13.20
CA ASP A 346 3.02 23.78 -14.13
C ASP A 346 2.21 24.88 -13.44
N ALA A 347 1.91 25.94 -14.18
CA ALA A 347 1.09 27.05 -13.72
C ALA A 347 0.17 27.57 -14.81
N TRP A 348 -1.00 28.10 -14.45
CA TRP A 348 -1.89 28.78 -15.40
C TRP A 348 -1.23 29.93 -16.15
N THR A 349 -0.32 30.65 -15.50
CA THR A 349 0.36 31.84 -16.03
C THR A 349 1.86 31.78 -15.70
N TYR A 350 2.45 32.79 -15.07
CA TYR A 350 3.86 32.75 -14.60
C TYR A 350 4.01 32.08 -13.24
N GLY A 351 2.91 31.90 -12.49
CA GLY A 351 2.87 31.08 -11.28
C GLY A 351 3.97 31.33 -10.26
N ALA A 352 4.16 32.59 -9.83
CA ALA A 352 5.27 32.94 -8.94
C ALA A 352 4.99 32.58 -7.48
N VAL A 353 3.74 32.68 -7.05
CA VAL A 353 3.26 32.03 -5.83
C VAL A 353 3.01 30.56 -6.17
N ASP A 354 2.14 30.32 -7.15
CA ASP A 354 1.55 29.04 -7.46
C ASP A 354 2.07 28.48 -8.79
N PRO A 355 3.00 27.51 -8.81
CA PRO A 355 3.67 26.84 -7.68
C PRO A 355 5.14 27.22 -7.52
N SER A 356 5.67 28.16 -8.32
CA SER A 356 7.11 28.36 -8.44
C SER A 356 7.78 28.79 -7.14
N SER A 357 7.04 29.28 -6.15
CA SER A 357 7.56 29.55 -4.80
C SER A 357 7.98 28.25 -4.09
N GLY A 358 7.17 27.19 -4.17
CA GLY A 358 7.52 25.84 -3.71
C GLY A 358 8.60 25.20 -4.56
N THR A 359 8.58 25.39 -5.88
CA THR A 359 9.64 24.86 -6.75
C THR A 359 10.98 25.50 -6.40
N ALA A 360 11.03 26.82 -6.19
CA ALA A 360 12.23 27.53 -5.76
C ALA A 360 12.72 27.08 -4.37
N ALA A 361 11.82 26.76 -3.44
CA ALA A 361 12.16 26.15 -2.16
C ALA A 361 12.74 24.73 -2.33
N LEU A 362 12.15 23.88 -3.18
CA LEU A 362 12.61 22.52 -3.46
C LEU A 362 14.02 22.51 -4.10
N LEU A 363 14.28 23.42 -5.03
CA LEU A 363 15.60 23.61 -5.64
C LEU A 363 16.67 24.05 -4.61
N ASP A 364 16.28 24.81 -3.59
CA ASP A 364 17.17 25.19 -2.49
C ASP A 364 17.37 24.07 -1.45
N ILE A 365 16.34 23.25 -1.17
CA ILE A 365 16.50 22.02 -0.38
C ILE A 365 17.50 21.08 -1.06
N ALA A 366 17.36 20.85 -2.37
CA ALA A 366 18.30 20.04 -3.14
C ALA A 366 19.73 20.54 -3.00
N ARG A 367 19.93 21.86 -3.11
CA ARG A 367 21.25 22.50 -2.92
C ARG A 367 21.79 22.30 -1.50
N ARG A 368 20.97 22.54 -0.47
CA ARG A 368 21.38 22.34 0.95
C ARG A 368 21.73 20.88 1.24
N PHE A 369 20.96 19.92 0.72
CA PHE A 369 21.29 18.49 0.84
C PHE A 369 22.56 18.12 0.06
N SER A 370 22.79 18.66 -1.13
CA SER A 370 24.06 18.48 -1.87
C SER A 370 25.27 18.98 -1.06
N VAL A 371 25.15 20.13 -0.35
CA VAL A 371 26.19 20.60 0.59
C VAL A 371 26.42 19.61 1.73
N LEU A 372 25.37 19.05 2.35
CA LEU A 372 25.53 18.03 3.40
C LEU A 372 26.19 16.74 2.87
N LEU A 373 25.78 16.26 1.69
CA LEU A 373 26.36 15.09 1.02
C LEU A 373 27.86 15.31 0.75
N GLY A 374 28.24 16.51 0.30
CA GLY A 374 29.65 16.92 0.12
C GLY A 374 30.47 16.97 1.41
N LEU A 375 29.80 17.13 2.57
CA LEU A 375 30.41 17.03 3.91
C LEU A 375 30.38 15.59 4.48
N GLY A 376 29.95 14.60 3.69
CA GLY A 376 29.95 13.19 4.07
C GLY A 376 28.70 12.70 4.82
N TRP A 377 27.67 13.56 4.99
CA TRP A 377 26.37 13.11 5.49
C TRP A 377 25.74 12.10 4.52
N LYS A 378 25.00 11.12 5.06
CA LYS A 378 24.16 10.19 4.30
C LYS A 378 22.88 9.98 5.10
N PRO A 379 21.68 10.05 4.49
CA PRO A 379 20.45 9.73 5.20
C PRO A 379 20.33 8.22 5.44
N ARG A 380 19.66 7.82 6.52
CA ARG A 380 19.33 6.43 6.82
C ARG A 380 18.43 5.85 5.72
N ARG A 381 17.38 6.60 5.38
CA ARG A 381 16.35 6.27 4.38
C ARG A 381 16.58 7.03 3.07
N THR A 382 15.99 6.58 1.99
CA THR A 382 16.07 7.29 0.71
C THR A 382 15.17 8.53 0.72
N ILE A 383 15.72 9.67 0.30
CA ILE A 383 14.95 10.90 0.05
C ILE A 383 14.69 11.01 -1.45
N ILE A 384 13.45 11.33 -1.82
CA ILE A 384 13.04 11.57 -3.21
C ILE A 384 12.46 12.99 -3.30
N LEU A 385 13.10 13.85 -4.07
CA LEU A 385 12.58 15.16 -4.45
C LEU A 385 11.75 14.98 -5.72
N CYS A 386 10.51 15.47 -5.73
CA CYS A 386 9.52 15.26 -6.78
C CYS A 386 9.04 16.62 -7.29
N SER A 387 9.10 16.82 -8.60
CA SER A 387 8.52 17.97 -9.29
C SER A 387 7.45 17.47 -10.24
N TRP A 388 6.19 17.69 -9.86
CA TRP A 388 5.01 17.22 -10.57
C TRP A 388 4.64 18.15 -11.75
N ASP A 389 3.83 17.65 -12.67
CA ASP A 389 3.33 18.35 -13.86
C ASP A 389 1.83 18.09 -14.03
N ALA A 390 1.12 18.99 -14.71
CA ALA A 390 -0.34 19.00 -14.84
C ALA A 390 -1.12 18.89 -13.52
N GLU A 391 -0.66 19.51 -12.43
CA GLU A 391 -1.46 19.64 -11.20
C GLU A 391 -2.68 20.53 -11.46
N GLU A 392 -2.50 21.64 -12.18
CA GLU A 392 -3.53 22.65 -12.43
C GLU A 392 -4.76 22.09 -13.17
N PHE A 393 -4.57 20.93 -13.81
CA PHE A 393 -5.56 20.16 -14.56
C PHE A 393 -6.27 19.08 -13.71
N GLY A 394 -5.90 18.95 -12.44
CA GLY A 394 -6.49 18.03 -11.45
C GLY A 394 -5.46 17.04 -10.88
N MET A 395 -4.35 17.50 -10.31
CA MET A 395 -3.30 16.68 -9.69
C MET A 395 -2.83 15.52 -10.60
N ILE A 396 -2.74 15.74 -11.92
CA ILE A 396 -2.58 14.62 -12.87
C ILE A 396 -1.22 13.96 -12.66
N GLY A 397 -0.10 14.67 -12.77
CA GLY A 397 1.23 14.07 -12.69
C GLY A 397 1.51 13.32 -11.38
N SER A 398 1.06 13.84 -10.24
CA SER A 398 1.19 13.14 -8.94
C SER A 398 0.27 11.92 -8.85
N THR A 399 -0.96 12.02 -9.37
CA THR A 399 -1.93 10.90 -9.39
C THR A 399 -1.44 9.75 -10.26
N GLU A 400 -1.09 10.00 -11.53
CA GLU A 400 -0.58 8.97 -12.44
C GLU A 400 0.65 8.25 -11.85
N TRP A 401 1.54 9.01 -11.20
CA TRP A 401 2.72 8.43 -10.57
C TRP A 401 2.40 7.60 -9.33
N VAL A 402 1.45 8.03 -8.50
CA VAL A 402 0.97 7.25 -7.36
C VAL A 402 0.32 5.95 -7.83
N GLU A 403 -0.56 6.01 -8.82
CA GLU A 403 -1.24 4.84 -9.39
C GLU A 403 -0.25 3.84 -9.99
N GLN A 404 0.74 4.31 -10.76
CA GLN A 404 1.83 3.47 -11.29
C GLN A 404 2.63 2.78 -10.17
N ASN A 405 2.76 3.41 -9.00
CA ASN A 405 3.66 2.98 -7.93
C ASN A 405 2.95 2.43 -6.68
N LEU A 406 1.63 2.22 -6.71
CA LEU A 406 0.83 1.80 -5.55
C LEU A 406 1.47 0.69 -4.70
N LEU A 407 1.90 -0.41 -5.32
CA LEU A 407 2.53 -1.55 -4.63
C LEU A 407 3.89 -1.18 -3.99
N ASN A 408 4.65 -0.29 -4.62
CA ASN A 408 5.89 0.24 -4.06
C ASN A 408 5.60 1.19 -2.90
N LEU A 409 4.64 2.10 -3.04
CA LEU A 409 4.27 3.08 -2.01
C LEU A 409 3.68 2.38 -0.77
N ALA A 410 2.84 1.37 -0.97
CA ALA A 410 2.27 0.55 0.10
C ALA A 410 3.33 -0.07 1.03
N SER A 411 4.49 -0.47 0.47
CA SER A 411 5.54 -1.18 1.20
C SER A 411 6.78 -0.33 1.57
N LYS A 412 6.92 0.88 1.00
CA LYS A 412 8.16 1.68 1.09
C LYS A 412 7.96 3.15 1.47
N ALA A 413 6.80 3.75 1.22
CA ALA A 413 6.60 5.17 1.47
C ALA A 413 6.35 5.46 2.96
N VAL A 414 7.31 6.17 3.56
CA VAL A 414 7.29 6.61 4.96
C VAL A 414 6.34 7.79 5.11
N ALA A 415 6.58 8.85 4.34
CA ALA A 415 5.77 10.06 4.34
C ALA A 415 5.95 10.87 3.05
N TYR A 416 4.96 11.69 2.72
CA TYR A 416 4.99 12.68 1.64
C TYR A 416 4.89 14.11 2.22
N LEU A 417 5.83 14.98 1.84
CA LEU A 417 5.94 16.35 2.34
C LEU A 417 5.68 17.32 1.20
N ASN A 418 4.46 17.85 1.14
CA ASN A 418 4.03 18.82 0.15
C ASN A 418 4.44 20.25 0.55
N VAL A 419 4.98 21.00 -0.41
CA VAL A 419 4.98 22.47 -0.39
C VAL A 419 4.66 22.93 -1.79
N ASP A 420 3.39 23.20 -2.01
CA ASP A 420 2.82 23.79 -3.21
C ASP A 420 3.25 25.27 -3.30
N CYS A 421 2.45 26.18 -2.76
CA CYS A 421 2.78 27.59 -2.61
C CYS A 421 3.61 27.82 -1.34
N ALA A 422 4.94 27.85 -1.41
CA ALA A 422 5.79 28.15 -0.24
C ALA A 422 5.41 29.46 0.48
N VAL A 423 5.12 30.53 -0.27
CA VAL A 423 4.71 31.83 0.30
C VAL A 423 3.66 32.55 -0.55
N GLN A 424 2.51 32.79 0.04
CA GLN A 424 1.38 33.58 -0.45
C GLN A 424 1.28 34.94 0.30
N GLY A 425 1.84 35.03 1.51
CA GLY A 425 1.76 36.19 2.40
C GLY A 425 2.29 35.91 3.83
N PRO A 426 1.94 36.73 4.84
CA PRO A 426 2.36 36.52 6.22
C PRO A 426 1.57 35.44 6.97
N GLY A 427 2.18 34.87 8.01
CA GLY A 427 1.59 33.85 8.90
C GLY A 427 1.77 32.42 8.41
N PHE A 428 2.22 31.51 9.28
CA PHE A 428 2.48 30.11 8.95
C PHE A 428 1.21 29.23 9.04
N PHE A 429 1.02 28.35 8.06
CA PHE A 429 -0.06 27.38 8.00
C PHE A 429 0.49 25.99 7.66
N VAL A 430 -0.15 24.96 8.21
CA VAL A 430 0.22 23.56 8.00
C VAL A 430 -1.01 22.67 8.15
N GLY A 431 -1.12 21.66 7.29
CA GLY A 431 -2.02 20.53 7.43
C GLY A 431 -1.22 19.23 7.50
N SER A 432 -1.68 18.25 8.28
CA SER A 432 -1.02 16.94 8.38
C SER A 432 -1.94 15.82 8.83
N THR A 433 -1.53 14.59 8.53
CA THR A 433 -2.05 13.40 9.21
C THR A 433 -1.55 13.40 10.68
N PRO A 434 -2.42 13.13 11.69
CA PRO A 434 -2.15 13.43 13.10
C PRO A 434 -0.88 12.86 13.73
N GLN A 435 -0.34 11.76 13.21
CA GLN A 435 0.88 11.16 13.75
C GLN A 435 2.14 12.00 13.49
N LEU A 436 2.08 12.96 12.57
CA LEU A 436 3.18 13.87 12.24
C LEU A 436 3.16 15.17 13.05
N ASP A 437 2.06 15.47 13.75
CA ASP A 437 1.85 16.72 14.48
C ASP A 437 3.00 17.02 15.44
N SER A 438 3.40 16.06 16.28
CA SER A 438 4.47 16.25 17.27
C SER A 438 5.81 16.63 16.62
N LEU A 439 6.15 16.03 15.47
CA LEU A 439 7.36 16.35 14.73
C LEU A 439 7.32 17.79 14.18
N ILE A 440 6.16 18.22 13.65
CA ILE A 440 5.96 19.60 13.18
C ILE A 440 6.19 20.59 14.33
N LEU A 441 5.63 20.33 15.51
CA LEU A 441 5.82 21.19 16.69
C LEU A 441 7.27 21.21 17.20
N GLU A 442 8.05 20.14 16.99
CA GLU A 442 9.47 20.09 17.35
C GLU A 442 10.35 20.83 16.34
N VAL A 443 10.10 20.65 15.04
CA VAL A 443 10.87 21.32 13.97
C VAL A 443 10.61 22.83 13.95
N THR A 444 9.36 23.26 14.11
CA THR A 444 8.99 24.69 14.12
C THR A 444 9.62 25.48 15.27
N LYS A 445 10.05 24.83 16.36
CA LYS A 445 10.83 25.45 17.46
C LYS A 445 12.30 25.68 17.10
N LYS A 446 12.83 24.95 16.11
CA LYS A 446 14.24 25.06 15.65
C LYS A 446 14.43 26.16 14.59
N VAL A 447 13.34 26.60 13.95
CA VAL A 447 13.34 27.63 12.91
C VAL A 447 12.97 28.99 13.53
N LYS A 448 13.72 30.04 13.16
CA LYS A 448 13.41 31.42 13.55
C LYS A 448 12.20 31.93 12.79
N ASP A 449 11.35 32.71 13.44
CA ASP A 449 10.27 33.38 12.74
C ASP A 449 10.81 34.47 11.79
N PRO A 450 10.29 34.60 10.55
CA PRO A 450 10.73 35.60 9.58
C PRO A 450 10.07 36.97 9.79
N ASP A 451 8.97 37.04 10.52
CA ASP A 451 8.15 38.25 10.73
C ASP A 451 8.38 38.89 12.12
N SER A 452 8.93 38.12 13.08
CA SER A 452 9.13 38.51 14.47
C SER A 452 10.57 38.24 14.93
N GLU A 453 11.31 39.29 15.29
CA GLU A 453 12.72 39.15 15.70
C GLU A 453 12.87 38.45 17.06
N GLY A 454 13.82 37.51 17.15
CA GLY A 454 14.24 36.89 18.41
C GLY A 454 13.41 35.70 18.89
N VAL A 455 12.29 35.38 18.23
CA VAL A 455 11.42 34.24 18.56
C VAL A 455 11.51 33.11 17.54
N SER A 456 11.12 31.90 17.95
CA SER A 456 10.90 30.77 17.04
C SER A 456 9.58 30.91 16.27
N LEU A 457 9.53 30.27 15.11
CA LEU A 457 8.33 30.19 14.28
C LEU A 457 7.16 29.56 15.07
N TYR A 458 7.44 28.53 15.89
CA TYR A 458 6.47 27.94 16.82
C TYR A 458 5.86 28.98 17.78
N GLU A 459 6.69 29.78 18.46
CA GLU A 459 6.19 30.75 19.45
C GLU A 459 5.27 31.81 18.83
N ASN A 460 5.64 32.34 17.65
CA ASN A 460 4.81 33.28 16.91
C ASN A 460 3.51 32.62 16.39
N TRP A 461 3.60 31.44 15.80
CA TRP A 461 2.46 30.71 15.24
C TRP A 461 1.40 30.36 16.31
N VAL A 462 1.83 29.93 17.50
CA VAL A 462 0.92 29.64 18.63
C VAL A 462 0.31 30.91 19.21
N ALA A 463 1.09 32.01 19.32
CA ALA A 463 0.58 33.30 19.76
C ALA A 463 -0.48 33.87 18.79
N ALA A 464 -0.22 33.80 17.48
CA ALA A 464 -1.16 34.21 16.43
C ALA A 464 -2.44 33.35 16.40
N SER A 465 -2.35 32.09 16.82
CA SER A 465 -3.45 31.11 16.84
C SER A 465 -4.18 31.06 18.19
N ALA A 466 -4.13 32.13 18.98
CA ALA A 466 -4.79 32.26 20.29
C ALA A 466 -4.46 31.13 21.30
N GLY A 467 -3.24 30.57 21.22
CA GLY A 467 -2.78 29.49 22.09
C GLY A 467 -3.12 28.07 21.62
N SER A 468 -3.71 27.91 20.43
CA SER A 468 -3.96 26.60 19.79
C SER A 468 -2.94 26.31 18.70
N ASN A 469 -2.50 25.05 18.59
CA ASN A 469 -1.67 24.61 17.47
C ASN A 469 -2.62 24.23 16.32
N ASN A 470 -2.99 25.21 15.48
CA ASN A 470 -4.05 25.08 14.47
C ASN A 470 -3.58 24.29 13.23
N ILE A 471 -3.15 23.04 13.43
CA ILE A 471 -2.80 22.09 12.38
C ILE A 471 -4.09 21.61 11.70
N GLN A 472 -4.18 21.80 10.38
CA GLN A 472 -5.32 21.36 9.58
C GLN A 472 -5.21 19.87 9.20
N ARG A 473 -6.28 19.30 8.64
CA ARG A 473 -6.37 17.89 8.28
C ARG A 473 -6.57 17.74 6.78
N LEU A 474 -5.85 16.79 6.18
CA LEU A 474 -5.68 16.63 4.74
C LEU A 474 -6.88 15.93 4.05
N SER A 475 -8.09 16.43 4.32
CA SER A 475 -9.35 15.98 3.72
C SER A 475 -9.70 16.71 2.41
N GLY A 476 -8.97 17.78 2.08
CA GLY A 476 -9.12 18.52 0.83
C GLY A 476 -8.59 17.76 -0.38
N VAL A 477 -8.92 18.25 -1.58
CA VAL A 477 -8.45 17.72 -2.87
C VAL A 477 -7.98 18.92 -3.69
N ASP A 478 -6.96 19.57 -3.13
CA ASP A 478 -6.53 20.94 -3.44
C ASP A 478 -5.02 21.08 -3.62
N SER A 479 -4.25 19.97 -3.58
CA SER A 479 -2.87 19.87 -4.03
C SER A 479 -2.41 18.39 -4.08
N ASP A 480 -1.19 18.14 -4.55
CA ASP A 480 -0.58 16.82 -4.81
C ASP A 480 -0.53 15.84 -3.63
N PHE A 481 -0.80 16.25 -2.38
CA PHE A 481 -0.90 15.32 -1.25
C PHE A 481 -2.13 14.40 -1.33
N ALA A 482 -3.16 14.78 -2.08
CA ALA A 482 -4.42 14.05 -2.17
C ALA A 482 -4.25 12.56 -2.58
N PRO A 483 -3.57 12.21 -3.68
CA PRO A 483 -3.32 10.80 -4.04
C PRO A 483 -2.46 10.05 -3.00
N PHE A 484 -1.51 10.73 -2.35
CA PHE A 484 -0.69 10.10 -1.30
C PHE A 484 -1.52 9.70 -0.08
N VAL A 485 -2.32 10.61 0.48
CA VAL A 485 -3.16 10.30 1.66
C VAL A 485 -4.36 9.43 1.27
N GLN A 486 -5.16 9.89 0.31
CA GLN A 486 -6.54 9.44 0.16
C GLN A 486 -6.68 8.19 -0.72
N HIS A 487 -5.65 7.88 -1.52
CA HIS A 487 -5.59 6.70 -2.37
C HIS A 487 -4.51 5.70 -1.87
N ALA A 488 -3.29 6.17 -1.59
CA ALA A 488 -2.17 5.30 -1.20
C ALA A 488 -1.91 5.13 0.31
N GLY A 489 -2.60 5.88 1.19
CA GLY A 489 -2.44 5.79 2.65
C GLY A 489 -1.02 6.13 3.14
N VAL A 490 -0.41 7.14 2.55
CA VAL A 490 0.91 7.65 2.92
C VAL A 490 0.73 8.84 3.88
N PRO A 491 1.29 8.78 5.11
CA PRO A 491 1.31 9.90 6.05
C PRO A 491 1.84 11.16 5.36
N SER A 492 1.14 12.29 5.49
CA SER A 492 1.49 13.48 4.70
C SER A 492 1.41 14.78 5.48
N ILE A 493 2.15 15.77 4.98
CA ILE A 493 2.16 17.17 5.44
C ILE A 493 1.97 18.06 4.22
N ASP A 494 1.21 19.14 4.37
CA ASP A 494 1.20 20.31 3.49
C ASP A 494 1.49 21.57 4.33
N MET A 495 2.34 22.48 3.86
CA MET A 495 2.74 23.66 4.65
C MET A 495 3.13 24.88 3.80
N TYR A 496 2.75 26.07 4.27
CA TYR A 496 2.93 27.32 3.52
C TYR A 496 2.86 28.56 4.43
N TYR A 497 3.22 29.73 3.88
CA TYR A 497 3.02 31.04 4.50
C TYR A 497 1.93 31.84 3.79
N GLY A 498 0.98 32.44 4.52
CA GLY A 498 -0.16 33.20 3.99
C GLY A 498 -1.34 32.32 3.56
N ARG A 499 -2.57 32.71 3.92
CA ARG A 499 -3.77 31.87 3.71
C ARG A 499 -4.44 32.01 2.34
N ASP A 500 -4.51 33.24 1.84
CA ASP A 500 -5.19 33.61 0.60
C ASP A 500 -4.38 34.72 -0.06
N PHE A 501 -4.26 34.72 -1.39
CA PHE A 501 -3.61 35.79 -2.14
C PHE A 501 -4.45 36.28 -3.33
N PRO A 502 -4.50 37.61 -3.59
CA PRO A 502 -5.47 38.22 -4.50
C PRO A 502 -5.14 38.10 -6.00
N VAL A 503 -4.06 37.39 -6.36
CA VAL A 503 -3.60 37.20 -7.75
C VAL A 503 -3.57 35.73 -8.20
N TYR A 504 -4.00 34.79 -7.34
CA TYR A 504 -4.12 33.35 -7.61
C TYR A 504 -4.71 33.05 -8.99
N HIS A 505 -4.04 32.20 -9.77
CA HIS A 505 -4.44 31.78 -11.13
C HIS A 505 -4.70 32.93 -12.15
N THR A 506 -4.26 34.16 -11.86
CA THR A 506 -4.36 35.34 -12.75
C THR A 506 -3.02 35.59 -13.45
N ALA A 507 -2.99 36.48 -14.45
CA ALA A 507 -1.72 36.93 -15.04
C ALA A 507 -0.91 37.89 -14.15
N PHE A 508 -1.43 38.26 -12.98
CA PHE A 508 -0.73 39.10 -12.00
C PHE A 508 0.12 38.28 -11.02
N ASP A 509 -0.12 36.97 -10.90
CA ASP A 509 0.81 36.09 -10.21
C ASP A 509 2.13 36.07 -11.00
N SER A 510 3.14 36.73 -10.43
CA SER A 510 4.36 37.12 -11.10
C SER A 510 5.46 37.43 -10.09
N TYR A 511 6.72 37.28 -10.50
CA TYR A 511 7.86 37.55 -9.63
C TYR A 511 7.80 38.92 -8.95
N ASN A 512 7.40 39.95 -9.70
CA ASN A 512 7.35 41.31 -9.17
C ASN A 512 6.29 41.40 -8.06
N TRP A 513 5.14 40.74 -8.22
CA TRP A 513 4.13 40.69 -7.17
C TRP A 513 4.66 40.00 -5.90
N MET A 514 5.38 38.88 -6.05
CA MET A 514 6.03 38.21 -4.92
C MET A 514 7.00 39.13 -4.18
N ALA A 515 7.91 39.75 -4.93
CA ALA A 515 8.99 40.60 -4.40
C ALA A 515 8.51 41.98 -3.89
N GLU A 516 7.29 42.39 -4.20
CA GLU A 516 6.70 43.65 -3.70
C GLU A 516 5.71 43.44 -2.55
N TYR A 517 4.94 42.33 -2.56
CA TYR A 517 3.79 42.15 -1.66
C TYR A 517 3.86 40.92 -0.75
N ALA A 518 4.33 39.76 -1.24
CA ALA A 518 4.25 38.50 -0.47
C ALA A 518 5.52 38.14 0.32
N ASP A 519 6.72 38.39 -0.19
CA ASP A 519 7.98 38.20 0.56
C ASP A 519 9.15 39.06 0.03
N PRO A 520 9.15 40.40 0.25
CA PRO A 520 10.12 41.31 -0.37
C PRO A 520 11.60 41.01 -0.08
N PHE A 521 11.90 40.29 1.01
CA PHE A 521 13.25 39.90 1.40
C PHE A 521 13.49 38.39 1.33
N PHE A 522 12.53 37.61 0.82
CA PHE A 522 12.59 36.14 0.71
C PHE A 522 12.88 35.43 2.06
N HIS A 523 12.45 36.02 3.17
CA HIS A 523 12.68 35.50 4.52
C HIS A 523 11.66 34.42 4.90
N ARG A 524 10.39 34.56 4.48
CA ARG A 524 9.36 33.53 4.69
C ARG A 524 9.68 32.28 3.89
N HIS A 525 10.18 32.43 2.66
CA HIS A 525 10.70 31.32 1.86
C HIS A 525 11.83 30.58 2.60
N VAL A 526 12.82 31.30 3.15
CA VAL A 526 13.91 30.69 3.93
C VAL A 526 13.39 29.92 5.14
N ALA A 527 12.39 30.45 5.85
CA ALA A 527 11.77 29.82 7.00
C ALA A 527 11.04 28.51 6.64
N VAL A 528 10.11 28.53 5.69
CA VAL A 528 9.37 27.31 5.26
C VAL A 528 10.30 26.26 4.64
N THR A 529 11.29 26.67 3.85
CA THR A 529 12.35 25.78 3.34
C THR A 529 13.15 25.13 4.49
N GLY A 530 13.36 25.88 5.58
CA GLY A 530 13.95 25.39 6.82
C GLY A 530 13.11 24.30 7.48
N VAL A 531 11.81 24.54 7.66
CA VAL A 531 10.86 23.57 8.25
C VAL A 531 10.77 22.31 7.38
N TRP A 532 10.52 22.45 6.08
CA TRP A 532 10.34 21.35 5.13
C TRP A 532 11.57 20.43 5.06
N GLY A 533 12.77 21.01 4.99
CA GLY A 533 14.01 20.23 4.96
C GLY A 533 14.37 19.59 6.31
N LEU A 534 14.06 20.23 7.44
CA LEU A 534 14.25 19.60 8.76
C LEU A 534 13.29 18.44 9.00
N LEU A 535 12.03 18.54 8.56
CA LEU A 535 11.07 17.43 8.59
C LEU A 535 11.62 16.22 7.80
N ALA A 536 12.15 16.47 6.60
CA ALA A 536 12.79 15.45 5.79
C ALA A 536 14.05 14.85 6.45
N LEU A 537 14.89 15.66 7.10
CA LEU A 537 16.08 15.18 7.83
C LEU A 537 15.72 14.25 8.98
N HIS A 538 14.69 14.56 9.77
CA HIS A 538 14.20 13.68 10.83
C HIS A 538 13.62 12.38 10.27
N LEU A 539 12.67 12.48 9.32
CA LEU A 539 12.01 11.31 8.74
C LEU A 539 13.00 10.38 8.02
N ALA A 540 14.03 10.93 7.39
CA ALA A 540 15.05 10.15 6.67
C ALA A 540 16.30 9.80 7.50
N GLY A 541 16.47 10.38 8.70
CA GLY A 541 17.65 10.20 9.56
C GLY A 541 17.37 9.43 10.85
N ASP A 542 16.23 9.65 11.49
CA ASP A 542 15.96 9.11 12.83
C ASP A 542 15.84 7.57 12.82
N PRO A 543 16.53 6.83 13.72
CA PRO A 543 16.49 5.37 13.73
C PRO A 543 15.09 4.78 13.94
N ILE A 544 14.26 5.47 14.72
CA ILE A 544 12.84 5.15 14.91
C ILE A 544 12.01 6.31 14.38
N LEU A 545 11.02 6.03 13.54
CA LEU A 545 10.15 7.05 12.95
C LEU A 545 9.49 7.90 14.06
N PRO A 546 9.51 9.24 13.94
CA PRO A 546 8.92 10.16 14.92
C PRO A 546 7.39 10.27 14.76
N PHE A 547 6.70 9.13 14.61
CA PHE A 547 5.24 9.07 14.47
C PHE A 547 4.57 8.90 15.83
N ASN A 548 3.58 9.73 16.14
CA ASN A 548 2.83 9.71 17.39
C ASN A 548 1.35 9.34 17.15
N TYR A 549 1.03 8.04 17.13
CA TYR A 549 -0.36 7.60 16.96
C TYR A 549 -1.25 7.86 18.19
N VAL A 550 -0.71 8.26 19.34
CA VAL A 550 -1.53 8.73 20.47
C VAL A 550 -2.23 10.04 20.10
N SER A 551 -1.57 10.93 19.34
CA SER A 551 -2.22 12.11 18.74
C SER A 551 -3.36 11.71 17.80
N TYR A 552 -3.16 10.67 16.99
CA TYR A 552 -4.19 10.16 16.08
C TYR A 552 -5.40 9.59 16.83
N ALA A 553 -5.17 8.85 17.93
CA ALA A 553 -6.25 8.34 18.77
C ALA A 553 -7.07 9.46 19.42
N ASN A 554 -6.41 10.53 19.89
CA ASN A 554 -7.07 11.72 20.42
C ASN A 554 -7.90 12.45 19.34
N GLU A 555 -7.38 12.56 18.13
CA GLU A 555 -8.09 13.16 16.98
C GLU A 555 -9.35 12.35 16.61
N LEU A 556 -9.25 11.01 16.53
CA LEU A 556 -10.42 10.15 16.29
C LEU A 556 -11.48 10.29 17.39
N GLN A 557 -11.08 10.42 18.65
CA GLN A 557 -12.01 10.66 19.76
C GLN A 557 -12.67 12.04 19.66
N LEU A 558 -11.96 13.07 19.21
CA LEU A 558 -12.51 14.40 18.91
C LEU A 558 -13.56 14.32 17.78
N TYR A 559 -13.28 13.57 16.71
CA TYR A 559 -14.24 13.33 15.61
C TYR A 559 -15.48 12.59 16.08
N LYS A 560 -15.32 11.52 16.86
CA LYS A 560 -16.44 10.76 17.46
C LYS A 560 -17.30 11.65 18.36
N ASN A 561 -16.69 12.53 19.15
CA ASN A 561 -17.42 13.46 20.01
C ASN A 561 -18.20 14.50 19.19
N MET A 562 -17.61 15.07 18.13
CA MET A 562 -18.32 15.96 17.20
C MET A 562 -19.47 15.25 16.47
N LEU A 563 -19.25 14.01 16.02
CA LEU A 563 -20.26 13.18 15.38
C LEU A 563 -21.45 12.91 16.33
N SER A 564 -21.18 12.67 17.62
CA SER A 564 -22.24 12.44 18.62
C SER A 564 -23.17 13.64 18.85
N ASN A 565 -22.74 14.86 18.49
CA ASN A 565 -23.58 16.06 18.54
C ASN A 565 -24.47 16.25 17.29
N LEU A 566 -24.21 15.49 16.21
CA LEU A 566 -24.87 15.62 14.90
C LEU A 566 -25.81 14.46 14.56
N VAL A 567 -25.70 13.35 15.29
CA VAL A 567 -26.36 12.07 15.03
C VAL A 567 -27.49 11.83 16.03
N ASP A 568 -28.60 11.27 15.55
CA ASP A 568 -29.77 10.93 16.38
C ASP A 568 -29.42 9.83 17.41
N GLN A 569 -30.02 9.88 18.59
CA GLN A 569 -29.82 8.90 19.68
C GLN A 569 -30.18 7.46 19.28
N LYS A 570 -30.93 7.28 18.18
CA LYS A 570 -31.24 5.97 17.58
C LYS A 570 -30.03 5.27 16.94
N ILE A 571 -28.96 5.98 16.60
CA ILE A 571 -27.78 5.42 15.94
C ILE A 571 -26.70 5.09 16.98
N SER A 572 -26.17 3.87 16.93
CA SER A 572 -25.16 3.41 17.87
C SER A 572 -23.76 3.78 17.41
N LEU A 573 -23.13 4.70 18.17
CA LEU A 573 -21.69 5.00 18.08
C LEU A 573 -20.84 4.04 18.92
N HIS A 574 -21.42 2.98 19.51
CA HIS A 574 -20.69 2.02 20.34
C HIS A 574 -19.57 1.28 19.60
N PRO A 575 -19.75 0.76 18.36
CA PRO A 575 -18.67 0.10 17.62
C PRO A 575 -17.48 1.03 17.35
N LEU A 576 -17.77 2.28 16.98
CA LEU A 576 -16.75 3.31 16.76
C LEU A 576 -16.01 3.63 18.07
N THR A 577 -16.73 3.77 19.17
CA THR A 577 -16.15 4.06 20.50
C THR A 577 -15.18 2.96 20.92
N LEU A 578 -15.59 1.68 20.86
CA LEU A 578 -14.72 0.54 21.19
C LEU A 578 -13.49 0.50 20.30
N SER A 579 -13.64 0.68 18.98
CA SER A 579 -12.50 0.65 18.05
C SER A 579 -11.47 1.75 18.34
N ILE A 580 -11.93 2.94 18.75
CA ILE A 580 -11.04 4.07 19.11
C ILE A 580 -10.33 3.78 20.44
N GLU A 581 -11.00 3.20 21.42
CA GLU A 581 -10.40 2.80 22.70
C GLU A 581 -9.34 1.70 22.53
N GLU A 582 -9.61 0.70 21.69
CA GLU A 582 -8.63 -0.33 21.31
C GLU A 582 -7.42 0.27 20.58
N PHE A 583 -7.65 1.16 19.61
CA PHE A 583 -6.59 1.86 18.89
C PHE A 583 -5.75 2.76 19.81
N ALA A 584 -6.37 3.41 20.81
CA ALA A 584 -5.67 4.22 21.80
C ALA A 584 -4.72 3.38 22.68
N SER A 585 -5.11 2.16 23.08
CA SER A 585 -4.22 1.24 23.80
C SER A 585 -3.03 0.83 22.94
N ALA A 586 -3.30 0.35 21.72
CA ALA A 586 -2.28 -0.07 20.76
C ALA A 586 -1.28 1.05 20.43
N ALA A 587 -1.77 2.29 20.24
CA ALA A 587 -0.93 3.46 20.00
C ALA A 587 -0.01 3.79 21.19
N LYS A 588 -0.51 3.63 22.43
CA LYS A 588 0.27 3.83 23.65
C LYS A 588 1.35 2.76 23.83
N GLU A 589 1.02 1.50 23.55
CA GLU A 589 1.99 0.39 23.61
C GLU A 589 3.14 0.59 22.61
N ALA A 590 2.83 1.01 21.38
CA ALA A 590 3.85 1.35 20.37
C ALA A 590 4.72 2.56 20.76
N ASP A 591 4.15 3.57 21.42
CA ASP A 591 4.88 4.73 21.96
C ASP A 591 5.80 4.34 23.13
N ASP A 592 5.32 3.49 24.05
CA ASP A 592 6.15 2.97 25.15
C ASP A 592 7.27 2.02 24.65
N GLU A 593 7.02 1.24 23.58
CA GLU A 593 8.06 0.48 22.88
C GLU A 593 9.08 1.40 22.19
N SER A 594 8.63 2.46 21.51
CA SER A 594 9.49 3.47 20.88
C SER A 594 10.42 4.12 21.90
N LYS A 595 9.90 4.57 23.05
CA LYS A 595 10.70 5.10 24.17
C LYS A 595 11.73 4.09 24.66
N LYS A 596 11.33 2.83 24.85
CA LYS A 596 12.22 1.76 25.31
C LYS A 596 13.35 1.47 24.33
N LEU A 597 13.07 1.42 23.02
CA LEU A 597 14.07 1.19 21.98
C LEU A 597 14.98 2.41 21.76
N ARG A 598 14.51 3.63 22.01
CA ARG A 598 15.35 4.86 22.02
C ARG A 598 16.36 4.89 23.17
N LEU A 599 16.05 4.23 24.30
CA LEU A 599 16.90 4.16 25.50
C LEU A 599 17.90 2.98 25.49
N GLN A 600 17.85 2.10 24.49
CA GLN A 600 18.76 0.94 24.41
C GLN A 600 20.06 1.31 23.65
N GLU A 601 21.13 1.55 24.41
CA GLU A 601 22.44 1.97 23.89
C GLU A 601 23.27 0.84 23.26
N THR A 602 22.86 -0.43 23.39
CA THR A 602 23.62 -1.59 22.93
C THR A 602 23.42 -1.88 21.44
N GLU A 603 24.47 -1.64 20.65
CA GLU A 603 24.51 -1.94 19.21
C GLU A 603 24.47 -3.46 18.94
N GLY A 604 23.71 -3.86 17.92
CA GLY A 604 23.63 -5.25 17.48
C GLY A 604 22.44 -5.52 16.56
N CYS A 605 22.62 -6.44 15.62
CA CYS A 605 21.65 -6.77 14.57
C CYS A 605 20.21 -7.01 15.08
N VAL A 606 20.05 -7.64 16.25
CA VAL A 606 18.75 -7.89 16.88
C VAL A 606 18.01 -6.60 17.25
N LEU A 607 18.73 -5.55 17.67
CA LEU A 607 18.11 -4.26 18.01
C LEU A 607 17.61 -3.54 16.75
N ASP A 608 18.38 -3.60 15.66
CA ASP A 608 18.01 -2.92 14.41
C ASP A 608 16.85 -3.63 13.70
N ILE A 609 16.75 -4.97 13.80
CA ILE A 609 15.55 -5.71 13.39
C ILE A 609 14.32 -5.26 14.20
N LYS A 610 14.44 -5.03 15.51
CA LYS A 610 13.33 -4.52 16.34
C LYS A 610 12.93 -3.10 15.96
N LYS A 611 13.90 -2.18 15.77
CA LYS A 611 13.63 -0.82 15.28
C LYS A 611 12.91 -0.87 13.93
N ARG A 612 13.37 -1.72 13.01
CA ARG A 612 12.75 -1.92 11.68
C ARG A 612 11.32 -2.45 11.80
N ALA A 613 11.08 -3.46 12.63
CA ALA A 613 9.74 -4.01 12.87
C ALA A 613 8.78 -2.98 13.50
N LEU A 614 9.26 -2.12 14.41
CA LEU A 614 8.47 -0.99 14.90
C LEU A 614 8.21 0.06 13.80
N ASN A 615 9.23 0.45 13.04
CA ASN A 615 9.10 1.40 11.93
C ASN A 615 8.09 0.93 10.88
N ASP A 616 8.10 -0.37 10.55
CA ASP A 616 7.17 -0.94 9.57
C ASP A 616 5.73 -0.95 10.13
N ARG A 617 5.50 -1.27 11.42
CA ARG A 617 4.18 -1.10 12.06
C ARG A 617 3.70 0.36 12.03
N LEU A 618 4.58 1.32 12.38
CA LEU A 618 4.28 2.76 12.36
C LEU A 618 3.96 3.27 10.94
N MET A 619 4.66 2.79 9.91
CA MET A 619 4.45 3.18 8.51
C MET A 619 3.19 2.56 7.87
N LEU A 620 2.83 1.34 8.28
CA LEU A 620 1.66 0.61 7.77
C LEU A 620 0.36 0.94 8.53
N ALA A 621 0.43 1.62 9.67
CA ALA A 621 -0.75 2.00 10.45
C ALA A 621 -1.73 2.84 9.61
N GLU A 622 -1.30 3.97 9.02
CA GLU A 622 -2.14 4.82 8.14
C GLU A 622 -2.88 4.03 7.05
N LYS A 623 -2.19 3.07 6.41
CA LYS A 623 -2.69 2.31 5.25
C LYS A 623 -3.90 1.42 5.54
N GLY A 624 -4.24 1.16 6.80
CA GLY A 624 -5.46 0.40 7.12
C GLY A 624 -6.68 1.26 7.41
N PHE A 625 -6.57 2.60 7.31
CA PHE A 625 -7.73 3.45 7.13
C PHE A 625 -8.24 3.43 5.67
N LEU A 626 -7.54 2.76 4.76
CA LEU A 626 -7.99 2.49 3.40
C LEU A 626 -8.99 1.33 3.37
N ASP A 627 -10.00 1.44 2.51
CA ASP A 627 -10.98 0.40 2.22
C ASP A 627 -11.03 0.16 0.70
N ALA A 628 -10.99 -1.11 0.28
CA ALA A 628 -10.80 -1.48 -1.12
C ALA A 628 -11.92 -0.98 -2.04
N ASP A 629 -13.16 -0.96 -1.56
CA ASP A 629 -14.32 -0.47 -2.30
C ASP A 629 -14.32 1.07 -2.44
N GLY A 630 -13.64 1.75 -1.50
CA GLY A 630 -13.58 3.21 -1.42
C GLY A 630 -14.90 3.87 -1.01
N LEU A 631 -14.97 5.19 -1.16
CA LEU A 631 -16.16 5.96 -0.79
C LEU A 631 -17.30 5.74 -1.80
N GLN A 632 -18.54 5.68 -1.32
CA GLN A 632 -19.70 5.45 -2.16
C GLN A 632 -19.87 6.58 -3.20
N GLY A 633 -19.95 6.23 -4.49
CA GLY A 633 -20.00 7.19 -5.59
C GLY A 633 -18.69 7.95 -5.86
N LYS A 634 -17.62 7.60 -5.15
CA LYS A 634 -16.29 8.24 -5.18
C LYS A 634 -15.21 7.16 -4.99
N GLN A 635 -15.34 6.02 -5.66
CA GLN A 635 -14.60 4.77 -5.39
C GLN A 635 -13.07 4.93 -5.48
N TRP A 636 -12.57 5.93 -6.19
CA TRP A 636 -11.15 6.25 -6.25
C TRP A 636 -10.59 6.66 -4.88
N PHE A 637 -11.37 7.39 -4.06
CA PHE A 637 -10.97 7.77 -2.71
C PHE A 637 -11.15 6.57 -1.78
N LYS A 638 -10.03 6.03 -1.28
CA LYS A 638 -9.98 4.79 -0.47
C LYS A 638 -9.98 5.06 1.04
N HIS A 639 -9.50 6.22 1.46
CA HIS A 639 -9.30 6.54 2.87
C HIS A 639 -10.62 6.91 3.59
N LEU A 640 -10.95 6.18 4.66
CA LEU A 640 -12.24 6.32 5.36
C LEU A 640 -12.32 7.48 6.37
N VAL A 641 -11.18 8.00 6.85
CA VAL A 641 -11.13 9.17 7.75
C VAL A 641 -11.05 10.50 6.99
N TYR A 642 -10.11 10.63 6.06
CA TYR A 642 -9.82 11.83 5.27
C TYR A 642 -10.20 11.66 3.80
N GLY A 643 -10.87 12.66 3.23
CA GLY A 643 -11.28 12.68 1.83
C GLY A 643 -12.46 13.62 1.58
N PRO A 644 -12.82 13.87 0.30
CA PRO A 644 -13.82 14.87 -0.07
C PRO A 644 -15.23 14.45 0.33
N SER A 645 -15.88 15.23 1.21
CA SER A 645 -17.32 15.08 1.46
C SER A 645 -18.14 15.83 0.40
N SER A 646 -19.38 15.41 0.20
CA SER A 646 -20.36 16.06 -0.66
C SER A 646 -20.91 17.36 -0.05
N ASN A 647 -20.66 17.61 1.25
CA ASN A 647 -21.06 18.81 1.95
C ASN A 647 -20.05 19.20 3.06
N ASN A 648 -18.92 19.78 2.64
CA ASN A 648 -17.83 20.21 3.53
C ASN A 648 -18.28 21.20 4.63
N GLU A 649 -19.42 21.88 4.49
CA GLU A 649 -19.97 22.82 5.49
C GLU A 649 -20.35 22.19 6.85
N ARG A 650 -20.34 20.84 6.98
CA ARG A 650 -20.77 20.14 8.22
C ARG A 650 -19.72 19.24 8.85
N LEU A 651 -19.03 18.44 8.05
CA LEU A 651 -18.09 17.41 8.50
C LEU A 651 -16.98 17.27 7.46
N ASN A 652 -15.76 17.60 7.84
CA ASN A 652 -14.53 17.46 7.04
C ASN A 652 -13.75 16.18 7.38
N PHE A 653 -14.39 15.21 8.02
CA PHE A 653 -13.84 13.90 8.38
C PHE A 653 -14.95 12.84 8.29
N PHE A 654 -14.56 11.56 8.21
CA PHE A 654 -15.45 10.43 7.92
C PHE A 654 -16.39 10.70 6.74
N PRO A 655 -15.86 10.98 5.53
CA PRO A 655 -16.67 11.45 4.40
C PRO A 655 -17.85 10.53 4.02
N GLY A 656 -17.73 9.21 4.16
CA GLY A 656 -18.86 8.28 3.95
C GLY A 656 -20.02 8.48 4.96
N ILE A 657 -19.69 8.77 6.22
CA ILE A 657 -20.68 9.12 7.26
C ILE A 657 -21.28 10.50 6.99
N SER A 658 -20.45 11.50 6.62
CA SER A 658 -20.90 12.85 6.24
C SER A 658 -21.89 12.83 5.06
N ASP A 659 -21.58 12.05 4.04
CA ASP A 659 -22.40 11.90 2.85
C ASP A 659 -23.69 11.12 3.16
N SER A 660 -23.65 10.06 3.99
CA SER A 660 -24.85 9.37 4.48
C SER A 660 -25.76 10.25 5.34
N ILE A 661 -25.20 11.14 6.17
CA ILE A 661 -25.98 12.11 6.96
C ILE A 661 -26.67 13.14 6.06
N THR A 662 -26.06 13.50 4.94
CA THR A 662 -26.57 14.53 4.01
C THR A 662 -27.36 13.98 2.81
N GLY A 663 -27.37 12.65 2.64
CA GLY A 663 -27.94 11.94 1.50
C GLY A 663 -29.45 12.08 1.26
N SER A 664 -29.77 12.01 -0.04
CA SER A 664 -31.07 12.00 -0.75
C SER A 664 -32.39 12.18 0.02
N THR A 665 -33.12 13.24 -0.36
CA THR A 665 -34.57 13.34 -0.27
C THR A 665 -35.24 12.23 -1.10
N GLY A 666 -36.15 11.46 -0.49
CA GLY A 666 -36.89 10.36 -1.14
C GLY A 666 -36.55 8.96 -0.59
N VAL A 667 -35.52 8.84 0.24
CA VAL A 667 -35.17 7.62 1.00
C VAL A 667 -35.96 7.60 2.31
N THR A 668 -36.37 6.42 2.80
CA THR A 668 -37.08 6.30 4.09
C THR A 668 -36.15 6.65 5.27
N GLU A 669 -36.73 7.07 6.40
CA GLU A 669 -35.95 7.32 7.63
C GLU A 669 -35.16 6.07 8.03
N THR A 670 -35.77 4.89 7.92
CA THR A 670 -35.16 3.58 8.19
C THR A 670 -33.94 3.28 7.33
N GLU A 671 -34.02 3.46 6.01
CA GLU A 671 -32.89 3.22 5.10
C GLU A 671 -31.75 4.22 5.34
N ARG A 672 -32.08 5.50 5.63
CA ARG A 672 -31.07 6.52 5.94
C ARG A 672 -30.34 6.22 7.25
N LEU A 673 -31.07 5.81 8.31
CA LEU A 673 -30.45 5.38 9.57
C LEU A 673 -29.55 4.14 9.36
N ALA A 674 -30.00 3.17 8.54
CA ALA A 674 -29.20 1.99 8.20
C ALA A 674 -27.92 2.34 7.43
N SER A 675 -27.97 3.27 6.46
CA SER A 675 -26.80 3.75 5.72
C SER A 675 -25.77 4.41 6.64
N ILE A 676 -26.21 5.31 7.53
CA ILE A 676 -25.32 5.97 8.49
C ILE A 676 -24.68 4.93 9.44
N GLN A 677 -25.47 3.97 9.94
CA GLN A 677 -24.97 2.91 10.81
C GLN A 677 -23.98 1.98 10.08
N HIS A 678 -24.19 1.69 8.80
CA HIS A 678 -23.28 0.90 7.96
C HIS A 678 -21.92 1.59 7.80
N GLU A 679 -21.91 2.89 7.48
CA GLU A 679 -20.67 3.66 7.34
C GLU A 679 -19.91 3.79 8.68
N ILE A 680 -20.63 3.96 9.80
CA ILE A 680 -20.03 3.87 11.15
C ILE A 680 -19.33 2.51 11.36
N TRP A 681 -19.96 1.41 10.95
CA TRP A 681 -19.35 0.07 11.03
C TRP A 681 -18.14 -0.10 10.08
N ARG A 682 -18.14 0.50 8.89
CA ARG A 682 -16.96 0.49 7.99
C ARG A 682 -15.77 1.18 8.64
N VAL A 683 -15.98 2.40 9.16
CA VAL A 683 -14.94 3.16 9.89
C VAL A 683 -14.45 2.38 11.12
N ALA A 684 -15.36 1.84 11.93
CA ALA A 684 -15.00 1.07 13.12
C ALA A 684 -14.14 -0.17 12.79
N ARG A 685 -14.49 -0.92 11.73
CA ARG A 685 -13.67 -2.07 11.27
C ARG A 685 -12.28 -1.64 10.79
N ALA A 686 -12.16 -0.53 10.08
CA ALA A 686 -10.86 -0.02 9.61
C ALA A 686 -9.95 0.40 10.78
N ILE A 687 -10.52 1.04 11.81
CA ILE A 687 -9.80 1.35 13.05
C ILE A 687 -9.41 0.06 13.79
N GLN A 688 -10.34 -0.90 13.94
CA GLN A 688 -10.10 -2.14 14.68
C GLN A 688 -9.05 -3.06 14.04
N ARG A 689 -8.97 -3.10 12.69
CA ARG A 689 -7.92 -3.81 11.93
C ARG A 689 -6.48 -3.42 12.31
N LYS A 690 -6.28 -2.36 13.11
CA LYS A 690 -4.95 -1.90 13.58
C LYS A 690 -4.44 -2.61 14.83
N LYS A 691 -5.29 -3.21 15.67
CA LYS A 691 -4.83 -3.94 16.87
C LYS A 691 -3.85 -5.06 16.50
N THR A 692 -4.20 -5.86 15.49
CA THR A 692 -3.40 -6.97 14.96
C THR A 692 -2.11 -6.54 14.25
N MET A 693 -1.89 -5.23 14.03
CA MET A 693 -0.61 -4.70 13.55
C MET A 693 0.24 -4.07 14.67
N ALA A 694 -0.28 -3.92 15.88
CA ALA A 694 0.48 -3.41 17.02
C ALA A 694 1.15 -4.54 17.81
N GLU A 695 0.44 -5.66 18.00
CA GLU A 695 0.99 -6.91 18.50
C GLU A 695 2.04 -7.48 17.51
N ASP A 696 3.11 -8.09 18.04
CA ASP A 696 4.10 -8.81 17.22
C ASP A 696 3.41 -10.03 16.58
N PRO A 697 3.22 -10.10 15.24
CA PRO A 697 2.45 -11.17 14.61
C PRO A 697 3.10 -12.53 14.80
N ILE A 698 4.44 -12.58 14.93
CA ILE A 698 5.18 -13.80 15.19
C ILE A 698 4.95 -14.25 16.64
N SER A 699 4.95 -13.31 17.60
CA SER A 699 4.58 -13.62 19.00
C SER A 699 3.14 -14.10 19.11
N SER A 700 2.18 -13.42 18.48
CA SER A 700 0.75 -13.79 18.51
C SER A 700 0.53 -15.17 17.86
N PHE A 701 1.10 -15.41 16.68
CA PHE A 701 1.09 -16.72 16.02
C PHE A 701 1.79 -17.80 16.86
N CYS A 702 2.95 -17.53 17.44
CA CYS A 702 3.66 -18.50 18.29
C CYS A 702 2.90 -18.81 19.58
N ASN A 703 2.20 -17.84 20.16
CA ASN A 703 1.37 -18.03 21.35
C ASN A 703 0.10 -18.82 21.02
N ALA A 704 -0.57 -18.52 19.90
CA ALA A 704 -1.71 -19.29 19.41
C ALA A 704 -1.30 -20.72 19.04
N LEU A 705 -0.20 -20.89 18.31
CA LEU A 705 0.36 -22.20 17.96
C LEU A 705 0.81 -22.98 19.20
N ALA A 706 1.42 -22.32 20.19
CA ALA A 706 1.79 -22.96 21.46
C ALA A 706 0.56 -23.36 22.28
N ALA A 707 -0.48 -22.53 22.34
CA ALA A 707 -1.75 -22.86 22.97
C ALA A 707 -2.40 -24.07 22.28
N PHE A 708 -2.49 -24.07 20.95
CA PHE A 708 -2.97 -25.19 20.14
C PHE A 708 -2.13 -26.47 20.38
N CYS A 709 -0.80 -26.40 20.34
CA CYS A 709 0.08 -27.54 20.61
C CYS A 709 -0.11 -28.09 22.02
N ASN A 710 -0.26 -27.22 23.03
CA ASN A 710 -0.52 -27.62 24.42
C ASN A 710 -1.93 -28.23 24.57
N HIS A 711 -2.94 -27.68 23.90
CA HIS A 711 -4.31 -28.19 23.94
C HIS A 711 -4.43 -29.55 23.25
N LEU A 712 -3.71 -29.75 22.14
CA LEU A 712 -3.63 -30.98 21.37
C LEU A 712 -2.77 -32.05 22.08
N HIS A 713 -1.68 -31.66 22.75
CA HIS A 713 -0.87 -32.55 23.58
C HIS A 713 -1.66 -33.01 24.82
N SER A 714 -2.28 -32.07 25.56
CA SER A 714 -3.18 -32.37 26.68
C SER A 714 -4.35 -33.26 26.26
N SER A 715 -4.90 -33.03 25.06
CA SER A 715 -5.98 -33.86 24.53
C SER A 715 -5.53 -35.26 24.12
N SER A 716 -4.31 -35.39 23.58
CA SER A 716 -3.69 -36.68 23.26
C SER A 716 -3.35 -37.48 24.53
N ASP A 717 -2.80 -36.84 25.55
CA ASP A 717 -2.46 -37.48 26.82
C ASP A 717 -3.71 -37.87 27.62
N ALA A 718 -4.76 -37.04 27.62
CA ALA A 718 -6.05 -37.39 28.21
C ALA A 718 -6.75 -38.53 27.44
N LEU A 719 -6.67 -38.55 26.11
CA LEU A 719 -7.18 -39.65 25.29
C LEU A 719 -6.44 -40.96 25.61
N LYS A 720 -5.11 -40.90 25.70
CA LYS A 720 -4.26 -42.02 26.11
C LYS A 720 -4.61 -42.51 27.53
N GLN A 721 -4.76 -41.62 28.50
CA GLN A 721 -5.20 -41.98 29.85
C GLN A 721 -6.63 -42.58 29.88
N SER A 722 -7.52 -42.20 28.96
CA SER A 722 -8.83 -42.84 28.82
C SER A 722 -8.75 -44.23 28.17
N ILE A 723 -7.82 -44.44 27.22
CA ILE A 723 -7.55 -45.75 26.60
C ILE A 723 -6.88 -46.70 27.61
N ASP A 724 -6.02 -46.20 28.49
CA ASP A 724 -5.33 -46.97 29.53
C ASP A 724 -6.23 -47.30 30.75
N ARG A 725 -7.47 -46.77 30.81
CA ARG A 725 -8.44 -47.13 31.85
C ARG A 725 -9.14 -48.46 31.52
N ARG A 726 -9.25 -49.33 32.53
CA ARG A 726 -10.02 -50.59 32.44
C ARG A 726 -11.52 -50.31 32.23
N PRO A 727 -12.25 -51.20 31.53
CA PRO A 727 -13.63 -50.93 31.12
C PRO A 727 -14.59 -50.86 32.32
N ILE A 728 -15.37 -49.78 32.34
CA ILE A 728 -16.59 -49.57 33.15
C ILE A 728 -17.78 -49.81 32.17
N PRO A 729 -18.97 -50.27 32.62
CA PRO A 729 -20.01 -50.82 31.74
C PRO A 729 -20.35 -49.95 30.51
N LEU A 730 -20.46 -50.61 29.35
CA LEU A 730 -20.31 -49.99 28.03
C LEU A 730 -21.33 -48.87 27.73
N ASP A 731 -22.57 -49.00 28.20
CA ASP A 731 -23.68 -48.17 27.71
C ASP A 731 -23.57 -46.70 28.17
N SER A 732 -23.10 -46.43 29.40
CA SER A 732 -22.84 -45.05 29.85
C SER A 732 -21.46 -44.55 29.39
N ALA A 733 -20.45 -45.42 29.36
CA ALA A 733 -19.09 -45.04 29.01
C ALA A 733 -18.95 -44.62 27.53
N SER A 734 -19.65 -45.30 26.61
CA SER A 734 -19.63 -44.97 25.18
C SER A 734 -20.31 -43.64 24.88
N SER A 735 -21.43 -43.33 25.54
CA SER A 735 -22.13 -42.06 25.37
C SER A 735 -21.26 -40.88 25.82
N ILE A 736 -20.74 -40.95 27.05
CA ILE A 736 -19.88 -39.91 27.64
C ILE A 736 -18.57 -39.77 26.84
N PHE A 737 -17.96 -40.87 26.41
CA PHE A 737 -16.75 -40.81 25.57
C PHE A 737 -17.02 -40.09 24.24
N THR A 738 -18.11 -40.42 23.53
CA THR A 738 -18.46 -39.77 22.26
C THR A 738 -18.88 -38.30 22.46
N GLN A 739 -19.59 -37.95 23.53
CA GLN A 739 -19.89 -36.56 23.88
C GLN A 739 -18.62 -35.76 24.20
N CYS A 740 -17.71 -36.31 25.01
CA CYS A 740 -16.42 -35.70 25.29
C CYS A 740 -15.56 -35.59 24.02
N LEU A 741 -15.58 -36.58 23.14
CA LEU A 741 -14.87 -36.53 21.86
C LEU A 741 -15.44 -35.42 20.96
N ASN A 742 -16.76 -35.34 20.80
CA ASN A 742 -17.40 -34.28 20.02
C ASN A 742 -17.16 -32.88 20.60
N ARG A 743 -17.26 -32.68 21.93
CA ARG A 743 -16.92 -31.39 22.56
C ARG A 743 -15.47 -30.98 22.29
N ARG A 744 -14.54 -31.94 22.25
CA ARG A 744 -13.11 -31.70 21.98
C ARG A 744 -12.79 -31.51 20.50
N VAL A 745 -13.52 -32.19 19.61
CA VAL A 745 -13.46 -31.96 18.17
C VAL A 745 -13.98 -30.55 17.87
N SER A 746 -15.15 -30.14 18.38
CA SER A 746 -15.65 -28.77 18.19
C SER A 746 -14.71 -27.70 18.74
N ALA A 747 -14.05 -27.94 19.89
CA ALA A 747 -13.04 -27.02 20.42
C ALA A 747 -11.81 -26.93 19.49
N ALA A 748 -11.30 -28.06 19.01
CA ALA A 748 -10.18 -28.09 18.07
C ALA A 748 -10.53 -27.50 16.69
N THR A 749 -11.78 -27.63 16.24
CA THR A 749 -12.29 -26.98 15.03
C THR A 749 -12.36 -25.47 15.21
N ALA A 750 -12.88 -24.97 16.34
CA ALA A 750 -12.87 -23.53 16.63
C ALA A 750 -11.44 -22.96 16.72
N ASP A 751 -10.49 -23.69 17.35
CA ASP A 751 -9.08 -23.31 17.38
C ASP A 751 -8.45 -23.31 15.97
N LEU A 752 -8.88 -24.22 15.08
CA LEU A 752 -8.47 -24.27 13.67
C LEU A 752 -9.06 -23.14 12.82
N ASP A 753 -10.33 -22.80 12.99
CA ASP A 753 -10.98 -21.68 12.30
C ASP A 753 -10.35 -20.34 12.72
N ILE A 754 -9.91 -20.22 13.97
CA ILE A 754 -9.12 -19.08 14.45
C ILE A 754 -7.75 -19.05 13.76
N LEU A 755 -7.03 -20.18 13.66
CA LEU A 755 -5.76 -20.26 12.94
C LEU A 755 -5.88 -19.94 11.44
N ASP A 756 -6.96 -20.39 10.79
CA ASP A 756 -7.27 -20.07 9.40
C ASP A 756 -7.52 -18.55 9.23
N SER A 757 -8.29 -17.94 10.14
CA SER A 757 -8.54 -16.49 10.17
C SER A 757 -7.28 -15.63 10.42
N MET A 758 -6.24 -16.22 11.00
CA MET A 758 -4.94 -15.57 11.25
C MET A 758 -3.94 -15.74 10.09
N SER A 759 -4.26 -16.54 9.06
CA SER A 759 -3.33 -16.92 7.98
C SER A 759 -3.16 -15.84 6.90
N PHE A 760 -2.67 -14.65 7.28
CA PHE A 760 -2.23 -13.63 6.31
C PHE A 760 -0.96 -14.08 5.54
N GLY A 761 -1.16 -14.84 4.48
CA GLY A 761 -0.31 -14.88 3.28
C GLY A 761 1.14 -15.34 3.45
N THR A 762 1.49 -16.09 4.49
CA THR A 762 2.88 -16.49 4.80
C THR A 762 3.12 -18.01 4.90
N VAL A 763 2.05 -18.80 4.81
CA VAL A 763 2.07 -20.27 4.61
C VAL A 763 1.05 -20.56 3.51
N SER A 764 1.35 -21.49 2.60
CA SER A 764 0.42 -21.79 1.50
C SER A 764 -0.82 -22.56 1.98
N PHE A 765 -1.98 -22.33 1.37
CA PHE A 765 -3.20 -23.09 1.66
C PHE A 765 -2.99 -24.59 1.41
N GLU A 766 -2.13 -24.92 0.44
CA GLU A 766 -1.66 -26.27 0.12
C GLU A 766 -0.78 -26.90 1.22
N GLU A 767 0.02 -26.13 1.96
CA GLU A 767 0.76 -26.63 3.14
C GLU A 767 -0.16 -26.92 4.31
N LEU A 768 -1.16 -26.06 4.57
CA LEU A 768 -2.17 -26.30 5.61
C LEU A 768 -2.96 -27.58 5.31
N LEU A 769 -3.47 -27.72 4.08
CA LEU A 769 -4.11 -28.95 3.59
C LEU A 769 -3.17 -30.17 3.63
N GLY A 770 -1.88 -29.99 3.36
CA GLY A 770 -0.87 -31.03 3.50
C GLY A 770 -0.76 -31.55 4.94
N HIS A 771 -0.68 -30.65 5.92
CA HIS A 771 -0.64 -31.01 7.34
C HIS A 771 -1.95 -31.64 7.81
N CYS A 772 -3.12 -31.10 7.41
CA CYS A 772 -4.42 -31.71 7.71
C CYS A 772 -4.58 -33.11 7.11
N ASN A 773 -4.07 -33.34 5.88
CA ASN A 773 -4.12 -34.64 5.22
C ASN A 773 -3.20 -35.67 5.89
N GLU A 774 -1.99 -35.29 6.32
CA GLU A 774 -1.14 -36.19 7.12
C GLU A 774 -1.75 -36.49 8.50
N LEU A 775 -2.44 -35.52 9.12
CA LEU A 775 -3.21 -35.76 10.36
C LEU A 775 -4.36 -36.76 10.11
N TYR A 776 -5.10 -36.60 9.00
CA TYR A 776 -6.18 -37.50 8.60
C TYR A 776 -5.67 -38.92 8.29
N LYS A 777 -4.56 -39.06 7.56
CA LYS A 777 -3.91 -40.36 7.30
C LYS A 777 -3.46 -41.04 8.59
N LYS A 778 -2.89 -40.26 9.53
CA LYS A 778 -2.50 -40.79 10.84
C LYS A 778 -3.71 -41.28 11.62
N ASN A 779 -4.76 -40.49 11.73
CA ASN A 779 -6.02 -40.91 12.37
C ASN A 779 -6.63 -42.15 11.69
N ARG A 780 -6.55 -42.26 10.35
CA ARG A 780 -7.00 -43.46 9.61
C ARG A 780 -6.14 -44.68 9.89
N SER A 781 -4.82 -44.52 10.02
CA SER A 781 -3.91 -45.59 10.44
C SER A 781 -4.17 -46.04 11.87
N ASP A 782 -4.38 -45.10 12.78
CA ASP A 782 -4.66 -45.39 14.20
C ASP A 782 -6.04 -46.06 14.36
N LEU A 783 -7.05 -45.68 13.54
CA LEU A 783 -8.34 -46.36 13.42
C LEU A 783 -8.21 -47.80 12.89
N LEU A 784 -7.39 -48.03 11.86
CA LEU A 784 -7.15 -49.38 11.34
C LEU A 784 -6.45 -50.28 12.38
N GLN A 785 -5.47 -49.75 13.13
CA GLN A 785 -4.86 -50.48 14.24
C GLN A 785 -5.84 -50.75 15.40
N LEU A 786 -6.78 -49.83 15.64
CA LEU A 786 -7.88 -50.04 16.60
C LEU A 786 -8.82 -51.16 16.12
N GLN A 787 -9.20 -51.15 14.84
CA GLN A 787 -10.07 -52.13 14.20
C GLN A 787 -9.44 -53.54 14.18
N GLU A 788 -8.16 -53.64 13.88
CA GLU A 788 -7.39 -54.90 13.91
C GLU A 788 -7.27 -55.45 15.35
N ARG A 789 -7.08 -54.58 16.35
CA ARG A 789 -7.14 -54.95 17.77
C ARG A 789 -8.54 -55.40 18.20
N LEU A 790 -9.60 -54.76 17.70
CA LEU A 790 -10.99 -55.14 17.99
C LEU A 790 -11.39 -56.45 17.29
N GLN A 791 -10.88 -56.74 16.09
CA GLN A 791 -11.05 -58.04 15.42
C GLN A 791 -10.51 -59.19 16.28
N SER A 792 -9.36 -59.02 16.93
CA SER A 792 -8.82 -60.00 17.89
C SER A 792 -9.69 -60.23 19.14
N ARG A 793 -10.74 -59.41 19.34
CA ARG A 793 -11.73 -59.46 20.42
C ARG A 793 -13.16 -59.79 19.93
N GLY A 794 -13.32 -60.20 18.67
CA GLY A 794 -14.59 -60.66 18.09
C GLY A 794 -15.39 -59.62 17.31
N TYR A 795 -14.82 -58.43 17.04
CA TYR A 795 -15.45 -57.45 16.15
C TYR A 795 -15.34 -57.87 14.68
N THR A 796 -16.47 -58.17 14.04
CA THR A 796 -16.55 -58.37 12.58
C THR A 796 -17.00 -57.08 11.89
N PRO A 797 -16.19 -56.47 11.00
CA PRO A 797 -16.64 -55.33 10.22
C PRO A 797 -17.69 -55.75 9.19
N VAL A 798 -18.69 -54.89 8.98
CA VAL A 798 -19.69 -55.03 7.92
C VAL A 798 -19.04 -54.62 6.59
N PRO A 799 -19.23 -55.35 5.48
CA PRO A 799 -18.80 -54.89 4.16
C PRO A 799 -19.61 -53.68 3.72
N ASP A 800 -18.96 -52.69 3.10
CA ASP A 800 -19.64 -51.52 2.54
C ASP A 800 -20.69 -51.95 1.50
N ILE A 801 -21.90 -51.40 1.61
CA ILE A 801 -22.95 -51.56 0.61
C ILE A 801 -22.67 -50.57 -0.52
N GLU A 802 -22.52 -51.07 -1.74
CA GLU A 802 -22.58 -50.23 -2.94
C GLU A 802 -24.03 -49.74 -3.10
N GLU A 803 -24.28 -48.46 -2.86
CA GLU A 803 -25.61 -47.85 -3.11
C GLU A 803 -25.75 -47.54 -4.60
N GLU A 804 -26.69 -48.26 -5.23
CA GLU A 804 -27.16 -48.02 -6.60
C GLU A 804 -27.97 -46.70 -6.69
N GLU A 805 -28.08 -46.16 -7.90
CA GLU A 805 -28.95 -45.01 -8.22
C GLU A 805 -30.44 -45.41 -8.10
N ASP A 806 -31.33 -44.53 -7.62
CA ASP A 806 -32.52 -44.09 -8.40
C ASP A 806 -33.49 -43.10 -7.70
N GLU A 807 -33.90 -42.13 -8.52
CA GLU A 807 -35.18 -41.42 -8.70
C GLU A 807 -36.19 -41.05 -7.57
N VAL A 808 -36.42 -39.72 -7.46
CA VAL A 808 -37.70 -38.95 -7.50
C VAL A 808 -39.02 -39.56 -6.96
N GLU A 809 -39.66 -38.90 -5.98
CA GLU A 809 -40.99 -38.21 -6.09
C GLU A 809 -41.55 -37.70 -4.73
N ASP A 810 -41.56 -36.36 -4.59
CA ASP A 810 -42.69 -35.45 -4.30
C ASP A 810 -43.81 -35.74 -3.23
N ILE A 811 -44.52 -34.66 -2.86
CA ILE A 811 -45.86 -34.57 -2.20
C ILE A 811 -45.94 -34.27 -0.67
N GLN A 812 -46.05 -32.96 -0.39
CA GLN A 812 -47.08 -32.25 0.40
C GLN A 812 -47.21 -32.32 1.95
N HIS A 813 -47.23 -31.10 2.54
CA HIS A 813 -48.10 -30.59 3.63
C HIS A 813 -48.05 -31.31 5.02
N GLN A 814 -48.22 -30.64 6.17
CA GLN A 814 -48.97 -29.42 6.49
C GLN A 814 -48.53 -28.88 7.88
N ASP A 815 -48.33 -27.55 8.04
CA ASP A 815 -48.38 -26.90 9.37
C ASP A 815 -49.84 -26.76 9.82
N PRO A 816 -50.10 -26.64 11.15
CA PRO A 816 -50.60 -25.34 11.63
C PRO A 816 -50.23 -24.96 13.08
N GLU A 817 -50.04 -23.65 13.30
CA GLU A 817 -50.56 -22.80 14.41
C GLU A 817 -50.26 -23.18 15.91
N ASP A 818 -50.15 -22.28 16.89
CA ASP A 818 -50.37 -20.83 16.95
C ASP A 818 -49.70 -20.16 18.18
N LYS A 819 -49.56 -18.82 18.11
CA LYS A 819 -49.68 -17.78 19.18
C LYS A 819 -49.10 -18.00 20.61
N LEU A 820 -48.17 -17.13 21.04
CA LEU A 820 -48.39 -15.87 21.81
C LEU A 820 -48.74 -16.08 23.31
N ASP A 821 -47.93 -15.57 24.25
CA ASP A 821 -48.05 -14.18 24.72
C ASP A 821 -46.93 -13.75 25.72
N SER A 822 -46.95 -12.47 26.12
CA SER A 822 -45.93 -11.69 26.85
C SER A 822 -46.35 -11.37 28.33
N PRO A 823 -45.88 -10.34 29.09
CA PRO A 823 -44.65 -9.50 29.09
C PRO A 823 -44.06 -9.23 30.54
N SER A 824 -43.16 -8.23 30.67
CA SER A 824 -42.74 -7.46 31.90
C SER A 824 -41.85 -8.17 32.94
N SER A 825 -40.64 -7.72 33.37
CA SER A 825 -40.00 -6.43 33.70
C SER A 825 -39.97 -6.09 35.21
N PHE A 826 -38.77 -5.85 35.78
CA PHE A 826 -38.39 -4.76 36.71
C PHE A 826 -36.99 -4.98 37.37
N TYR A 827 -36.11 -3.98 37.26
CA TYR A 827 -35.03 -3.50 38.18
C TYR A 827 -34.00 -4.45 38.86
N GLY A 828 -32.73 -4.00 38.89
CA GLY A 828 -31.62 -4.56 39.71
C GLY A 828 -31.57 -4.01 41.15
N PRO A 829 -30.40 -3.84 41.84
CA PRO A 829 -29.02 -3.78 41.30
C PRO A 829 -27.87 -4.39 42.17
N LEU A 830 -26.63 -4.28 41.65
CA LEU A 830 -25.33 -4.05 42.34
C LEU A 830 -24.72 -5.05 43.36
N SER A 831 -23.55 -5.58 42.94
CA SER A 831 -22.24 -5.49 43.62
C SER A 831 -21.79 -6.51 44.69
N ALA A 832 -20.98 -7.46 44.21
CA ALA A 832 -19.66 -7.87 44.71
C ALA A 832 -19.46 -8.41 46.15
N ALA A 833 -19.19 -9.72 46.24
CA ALA A 833 -18.06 -10.30 47.00
C ALA A 833 -17.73 -11.73 46.51
N ASP A 834 -16.51 -11.92 45.99
CA ASP A 834 -15.83 -13.23 45.81
C ASP A 834 -15.24 -13.66 47.19
N PRO A 835 -14.98 -14.94 47.54
CA PRO A 835 -14.11 -15.83 46.78
C PRO A 835 -14.42 -17.36 46.72
N SER A 836 -14.08 -17.95 45.57
CA SER A 836 -13.40 -19.25 45.39
C SER A 836 -14.08 -20.63 45.65
N PHE A 837 -14.14 -21.40 44.54
CA PHE A 837 -13.83 -22.85 44.36
C PHE A 837 -14.89 -23.98 44.55
N LYS A 838 -15.20 -24.66 43.42
CA LYS A 838 -15.68 -26.06 43.19
C LYS A 838 -17.13 -26.40 43.62
N SER A 839 -17.91 -27.26 42.90
CA SER A 839 -17.67 -28.09 41.69
C SER A 839 -18.97 -28.53 40.97
N PHE A 840 -18.84 -28.84 39.67
CA PHE A 840 -19.65 -29.71 38.77
C PHE A 840 -20.99 -30.37 39.19
N GLU A 841 -21.96 -30.33 38.26
CA GLU A 841 -22.91 -31.39 37.75
C GLU A 841 -24.23 -30.72 37.26
N GLU A 842 -24.99 -31.19 36.27
CA GLU A 842 -24.71 -31.90 35.00
C GLU A 842 -25.92 -31.69 34.04
N ASP A 843 -25.78 -32.01 32.75
CA ASP A 843 -26.85 -31.86 31.72
C ASP A 843 -27.97 -32.92 31.85
N ALA A 844 -29.16 -32.64 31.30
CA ALA A 844 -30.21 -33.65 31.08
C ALA A 844 -30.93 -33.45 29.74
N LEU A 845 -30.33 -34.01 28.68
CA LEU A 845 -30.97 -34.28 27.40
C LEU A 845 -30.60 -35.71 27.00
N LEU A 846 -31.61 -36.56 26.79
CA LEU A 846 -31.68 -37.78 25.94
C LEU A 846 -32.63 -38.80 26.58
N ASP A 847 -33.73 -39.11 25.89
CA ASP A 847 -34.28 -40.47 25.85
C ASP A 847 -34.78 -40.76 24.42
N GLU A 848 -34.85 -42.05 24.09
CA GLU A 848 -35.21 -42.67 22.81
C GLU A 848 -34.26 -42.46 21.59
N SER A 849 -33.97 -43.48 20.77
CA SER A 849 -33.41 -44.82 21.08
C SER A 849 -32.86 -45.47 19.79
N LEU A 850 -31.75 -46.21 19.87
CA LEU A 850 -31.36 -47.22 18.87
C LEU A 850 -30.75 -48.42 19.60
N SER A 851 -31.43 -49.57 19.56
CA SER A 851 -31.07 -50.72 20.42
C SER A 851 -30.03 -51.66 19.79
N LEU A 852 -29.20 -52.24 20.66
CA LEU A 852 -28.05 -53.09 20.33
C LEU A 852 -28.37 -54.42 19.61
N LYS A 853 -29.65 -54.75 19.39
CA LYS A 853 -30.05 -55.94 18.61
C LYS A 853 -29.77 -55.83 17.10
N LYS A 854 -29.51 -54.63 16.57
CA LYS A 854 -29.13 -54.46 15.15
C LYS A 854 -27.71 -54.91 14.80
N PHE A 855 -26.86 -55.25 15.78
CA PHE A 855 -25.46 -55.64 15.56
C PHE A 855 -25.16 -57.15 15.70
N GLY A 856 -26.18 -58.02 15.64
CA GLY A 856 -25.99 -59.45 15.32
C GLY A 856 -25.39 -60.36 16.40
N LEU A 857 -25.28 -59.91 17.65
CA LEU A 857 -24.79 -60.74 18.77
C LEU A 857 -25.92 -61.59 19.36
N SER A 858 -25.67 -62.89 19.59
CA SER A 858 -26.69 -63.82 20.10
C SER A 858 -26.67 -63.96 21.63
N ASP A 859 -27.85 -64.16 22.22
CA ASP A 859 -28.05 -64.23 23.67
C ASP A 859 -27.22 -65.33 24.36
N ALA A 860 -26.85 -66.39 23.63
CA ALA A 860 -26.01 -67.47 24.13
C ALA A 860 -24.55 -67.04 24.40
N TYR A 861 -24.04 -66.04 23.68
CA TYR A 861 -22.66 -65.56 23.82
C TYR A 861 -22.49 -64.60 25.00
N LEU A 862 -23.54 -63.82 25.30
CA LEU A 862 -23.59 -62.93 26.48
C LEU A 862 -23.59 -63.73 27.79
N ALA A 863 -24.13 -64.95 27.80
CA ALA A 863 -24.15 -65.82 28.97
C ALA A 863 -22.78 -66.44 29.32
N THR A 864 -21.89 -66.65 28.34
CA THR A 864 -20.56 -67.26 28.57
C THR A 864 -19.55 -66.26 29.14
N LEU A 865 -19.68 -64.97 28.82
CA LEU A 865 -18.81 -63.90 29.32
C LEU A 865 -19.00 -63.59 30.82
N ALA A 866 -20.02 -64.15 31.45
CA ALA A 866 -20.37 -63.90 32.85
C ALA A 866 -19.79 -64.91 33.86
N SER A 867 -19.01 -65.92 33.44
CA SER A 867 -18.71 -67.10 34.27
C SER A 867 -17.24 -67.46 34.53
N GLU A 868 -16.24 -66.66 34.16
CA GLU A 868 -14.83 -66.94 34.49
C GLU A 868 -14.11 -65.71 35.09
N GLY A 869 -13.52 -65.87 36.27
CA GLY A 869 -12.87 -64.80 37.02
C GLY A 869 -11.77 -65.27 37.99
N ASP A 870 -11.06 -64.28 38.53
CA ASP A 870 -10.01 -64.31 39.57
C ASP A 870 -8.69 -65.07 39.34
N LEU A 871 -7.57 -64.35 39.55
CA LEU A 871 -6.58 -64.61 40.62
C LEU A 871 -5.39 -63.59 40.64
N SER A 872 -5.19 -62.96 41.80
CA SER A 872 -3.95 -62.44 42.49
C SER A 872 -2.54 -62.57 41.87
N SER A 873 -1.46 -61.81 42.22
CA SER A 873 -1.18 -60.58 43.02
C SER A 873 0.36 -60.29 43.08
N HIS A 874 0.78 -59.16 43.70
CA HIS A 874 2.12 -58.81 44.27
C HIS A 874 3.16 -57.88 43.57
N GLU A 875 3.91 -57.20 44.46
CA GLU A 875 4.89 -56.07 44.42
C GLU A 875 6.33 -56.57 44.78
N PRO A 876 7.40 -55.74 45.02
CA PRO A 876 7.90 -54.49 44.39
C PRO A 876 9.47 -54.44 44.22
N ASP A 877 10.03 -53.24 44.00
CA ASP A 877 11.24 -52.65 44.67
C ASP A 877 12.57 -52.30 43.91
N ASN A 878 13.22 -51.25 44.45
CA ASN A 878 14.39 -50.41 44.07
C ASN A 878 15.79 -51.05 43.82
N LYS A 879 16.72 -50.33 43.12
CA LYS A 879 18.00 -49.77 43.70
C LYS A 879 19.02 -49.07 42.74
N LEU A 880 20.00 -48.39 43.36
CA LEU A 880 21.12 -47.57 42.82
C LEU A 880 22.46 -48.34 42.60
N GLN A 881 23.41 -47.69 41.90
CA GLN A 881 24.82 -47.37 42.34
C GLN A 881 26.05 -47.84 41.49
N GLU A 882 26.91 -46.83 41.18
CA GLU A 882 28.37 -46.72 40.84
C GLU A 882 29.32 -47.93 40.60
N PHE A 883 30.30 -47.83 39.66
CA PHE A 883 31.75 -47.45 39.89
C PHE A 883 32.80 -47.88 38.81
N ARG A 884 33.71 -46.93 38.44
CA ARG A 884 35.20 -47.00 38.20
C ARG A 884 35.91 -47.67 36.99
N GLN A 885 36.83 -46.86 36.37
CA GLN A 885 38.25 -47.12 35.96
C GLN A 885 38.55 -48.21 34.89
N GLN A 886 39.63 -48.19 34.06
CA GLN A 886 40.85 -47.35 33.94
C GLN A 886 41.55 -47.45 32.54
N ASP A 887 42.62 -46.65 32.35
CA ASP A 887 43.83 -46.83 31.50
C ASP A 887 43.91 -46.45 29.99
N GLN A 888 45.08 -45.87 29.64
CA GLN A 888 45.67 -45.66 28.31
C GLN A 888 46.92 -46.55 28.14
N PRO A 889 47.46 -46.71 26.91
CA PRO A 889 48.85 -46.25 26.69
C PRO A 889 49.14 -45.58 25.31
N VAL A 890 50.42 -45.26 25.09
CA VAL A 890 51.02 -44.35 24.08
C VAL A 890 51.91 -45.11 23.06
N VAL A 891 52.24 -44.51 21.89
CA VAL A 891 53.49 -44.60 21.03
C VAL A 891 53.12 -44.33 19.54
N SER A 892 53.57 -43.26 18.84
CA SER A 892 54.86 -43.00 18.10
C SER A 892 55.10 -43.95 16.88
N SER A 893 55.77 -43.62 15.75
CA SER A 893 56.35 -42.39 15.13
C SER A 893 56.89 -42.72 13.70
N GLU A 894 57.40 -41.73 12.94
CA GLU A 894 58.16 -41.84 11.65
C GLU A 894 57.33 -42.14 10.35
N GLY A 895 57.74 -41.76 9.12
CA GLY A 895 58.91 -40.99 8.66
C GLY A 895 58.96 -40.76 7.13
N SER A 896 59.58 -39.64 6.71
CA SER A 896 59.85 -39.10 5.35
C SER A 896 60.24 -40.05 4.17
N LYS A 897 60.12 -39.60 2.90
CA LYS A 897 61.28 -39.26 1.99
C LYS A 897 60.96 -38.89 0.50
N PHE A 898 61.58 -37.77 0.04
CA PHE A 898 62.19 -37.44 -1.29
C PHE A 898 61.39 -37.13 -2.59
N LEU A 899 61.93 -36.12 -3.32
CA LEU A 899 61.66 -35.66 -4.70
C LEU A 899 62.75 -36.20 -5.67
N PRO A 900 62.62 -36.10 -7.02
CA PRO A 900 63.13 -34.92 -7.74
C PRO A 900 62.37 -34.44 -9.02
N ILE A 901 62.38 -33.11 -9.23
CA ILE A 901 62.84 -32.32 -10.43
C ILE A 901 62.60 -32.96 -11.82
N GLU A 902 61.76 -32.39 -12.71
CA GLU A 902 62.09 -31.40 -13.77
C GLU A 902 60.79 -30.99 -14.54
N ASN A 903 60.62 -29.85 -15.25
CA ASN A 903 61.42 -28.62 -15.44
C ASN A 903 60.52 -27.40 -15.88
N GLU A 904 61.12 -26.31 -16.40
CA GLU A 904 60.55 -25.00 -16.78
C GLU A 904 59.54 -24.90 -17.95
N ASN A 905 58.57 -23.97 -17.83
CA ASN A 905 58.48 -22.77 -18.71
C ASN A 905 57.48 -21.71 -18.18
N LEU A 906 57.86 -20.42 -18.22
CA LEU A 906 57.00 -19.29 -17.84
C LEU A 906 56.11 -18.81 -19.01
N LYS A 907 54.84 -18.44 -18.71
CA LYS A 907 54.28 -17.11 -19.05
C LYS A 907 52.88 -16.86 -18.46
N THR A 908 52.64 -15.57 -18.18
CA THR A 908 51.35 -14.89 -17.88
C THR A 908 50.52 -15.40 -16.69
N ALA A 909 50.27 -14.49 -15.73
CA ALA A 909 49.51 -14.79 -14.52
C ALA A 909 47.99 -14.74 -14.79
N GLU A 910 47.28 -15.83 -14.50
CA GLU A 910 45.82 -15.87 -14.46
C GLU A 910 45.27 -15.30 -13.15
N VAL A 911 44.13 -14.62 -13.23
CA VAL A 911 43.34 -14.19 -12.07
C VAL A 911 42.61 -15.42 -11.52
N PRO A 912 42.69 -15.74 -10.21
CA PRO A 912 42.08 -16.95 -9.67
C PRO A 912 40.54 -16.85 -9.68
N SER A 913 39.89 -17.84 -10.31
CA SER A 913 38.42 -17.96 -10.34
C SER A 913 37.85 -18.16 -8.92
N PRO A 914 36.72 -17.52 -8.57
CA PRO A 914 36.07 -17.75 -7.28
C PRO A 914 35.53 -19.18 -7.22
N ARG A 915 35.84 -19.90 -6.13
CA ARG A 915 35.28 -21.22 -5.82
C ARG A 915 34.37 -21.13 -4.61
N LEU A 916 33.21 -21.78 -4.70
CA LEU A 916 32.25 -21.94 -3.63
C LEU A 916 32.89 -22.81 -2.54
N GLN A 917 33.03 -22.29 -1.31
CA GLN A 917 33.63 -22.98 -0.17
C GLN A 917 32.68 -23.03 1.02
N ILE A 918 32.64 -24.19 1.69
CA ILE A 918 31.80 -24.47 2.86
C ILE A 918 32.67 -25.07 3.97
N LEU A 919 32.50 -24.63 5.22
CA LEU A 919 33.26 -25.12 6.37
C LEU A 919 32.44 -26.15 7.17
N LYS A 920 33.10 -27.21 7.64
CA LYS A 920 32.41 -28.28 8.41
C LYS A 920 31.76 -27.76 9.68
N SER A 921 32.38 -26.77 10.33
CA SER A 921 31.84 -26.07 11.49
C SER A 921 30.51 -25.34 11.20
N GLU A 922 30.29 -24.85 9.99
CA GLU A 922 29.04 -24.17 9.62
C GLU A 922 27.91 -25.19 9.43
N PHE A 923 28.22 -26.35 8.84
CA PHE A 923 27.27 -27.45 8.71
C PHE A 923 26.93 -28.08 10.08
N GLU A 924 27.89 -28.22 10.99
CA GLU A 924 27.62 -28.78 12.32
C GLU A 924 26.69 -27.87 13.17
N CYS A 925 26.72 -26.56 12.94
CA CYS A 925 25.81 -25.57 13.55
C CYS A 925 24.37 -25.60 13.01
N LEU A 926 24.06 -26.36 11.94
CA LEU A 926 22.70 -26.48 11.42
C LEU A 926 21.74 -27.14 12.45
N PRO A 927 20.44 -26.77 12.46
CA PRO A 927 19.40 -27.48 13.19
C PRO A 927 19.35 -28.98 12.83
N ALA A 928 18.95 -29.82 13.79
CA ALA A 928 18.95 -31.28 13.62
C ALA A 928 18.12 -31.76 12.42
N TYR A 929 16.98 -31.12 12.13
CA TYR A 929 16.15 -31.45 10.98
C TYR A 929 16.82 -31.11 9.63
N MET A 930 17.62 -30.04 9.56
CA MET A 930 18.37 -29.69 8.34
C MET A 930 19.55 -30.63 8.10
N LYS A 931 20.23 -31.07 9.16
CA LYS A 931 21.27 -32.12 9.07
C LYS A 931 20.71 -33.49 8.65
N GLY A 932 19.39 -33.69 8.70
CA GLY A 932 18.70 -34.84 8.12
C GLY A 932 18.51 -34.79 6.60
N LEU A 933 18.64 -33.62 5.96
CA LEU A 933 18.37 -33.45 4.52
C LEU A 933 19.50 -34.02 3.63
N ALA A 934 20.75 -33.95 4.09
CA ALA A 934 21.93 -34.47 3.41
C ALA A 934 23.06 -34.71 4.42
N SER A 935 23.95 -35.67 4.12
CA SER A 935 25.19 -35.81 4.90
C SER A 935 26.18 -34.68 4.58
N TRP A 936 27.17 -34.47 5.45
CA TRP A 936 28.28 -33.54 5.19
C TRP A 936 29.03 -33.89 3.89
N GLU A 937 29.25 -35.19 3.66
CA GLU A 937 29.98 -35.72 2.50
C GLU A 937 29.16 -35.56 1.21
N ASP A 938 27.84 -35.78 1.28
CA ASP A 938 26.90 -35.53 0.17
C ASP A 938 26.95 -34.03 -0.24
N LEU A 939 26.95 -33.12 0.75
CA LEU A 939 26.97 -31.68 0.51
C LEU A 939 28.31 -31.20 -0.07
N LEU A 940 29.43 -31.77 0.39
CA LEU A 940 30.75 -31.46 -0.15
C LEU A 940 30.85 -31.89 -1.63
N GLY A 941 30.40 -33.11 -1.95
CA GLY A 941 30.37 -33.60 -3.33
C GLY A 941 29.43 -32.80 -4.25
N ALA A 942 28.34 -32.23 -3.70
CA ALA A 942 27.49 -31.29 -4.43
C ALA A 942 28.21 -29.97 -4.74
N VAL A 943 28.97 -29.41 -3.78
CA VAL A 943 29.77 -28.19 -3.96
C VAL A 943 30.86 -28.39 -5.03
N ASP A 944 31.55 -29.52 -5.04
CA ASP A 944 32.58 -29.83 -6.03
C ASP A 944 32.00 -29.96 -7.46
N LYS A 945 30.81 -30.54 -7.60
CA LYS A 945 30.08 -30.60 -8.89
C LYS A 945 29.67 -29.22 -9.40
N ILE A 946 29.18 -28.34 -8.53
CA ILE A 946 28.84 -26.94 -8.87
C ILE A 946 30.10 -26.19 -9.31
N ASN A 947 31.18 -26.26 -8.53
CA ASN A 947 32.47 -25.65 -8.86
C ASN A 947 33.04 -26.15 -10.20
N SER A 948 33.00 -27.46 -10.46
CA SER A 948 33.48 -28.07 -11.70
C SER A 948 32.64 -27.70 -12.93
N SER A 949 31.36 -27.37 -12.73
CA SER A 949 30.47 -26.94 -13.80
C SER A 949 30.64 -25.45 -14.11
N LEU A 950 30.79 -24.61 -13.09
CA LEU A 950 31.10 -23.19 -13.24
C LEU A 950 32.47 -22.96 -13.91
N SER A 951 33.48 -23.77 -13.59
CA SER A 951 34.80 -23.67 -14.22
C SER A 951 34.84 -24.08 -15.71
N LYS A 952 33.73 -24.58 -16.28
CA LYS A 952 33.61 -24.90 -17.71
C LYS A 952 32.97 -23.78 -18.54
N LYS A 953 32.42 -22.72 -17.92
CA LYS A 953 31.86 -21.57 -18.64
C LYS A 953 32.99 -20.68 -19.19
N THR A 954 32.99 -20.43 -20.50
CA THR A 954 34.10 -19.80 -21.24
C THR A 954 34.42 -18.34 -20.90
N ASN A 955 33.58 -17.67 -20.10
CA ASN A 955 33.73 -16.24 -19.75
C ASN A 955 34.05 -15.98 -18.27
N GLY A 956 34.36 -17.02 -17.46
CA GLY A 956 34.71 -16.85 -16.04
C GLY A 956 33.59 -16.32 -15.14
N CYS A 957 32.34 -16.33 -15.61
CA CYS A 957 31.18 -15.85 -14.86
C CYS A 957 30.89 -16.73 -13.63
N SER A 958 30.75 -16.11 -12.47
CA SER A 958 30.56 -16.75 -11.16
C SER A 958 29.08 -16.98 -10.78
N TYR A 959 28.17 -16.99 -11.74
CA TYR A 959 26.72 -17.14 -11.52
C TYR A 959 26.09 -18.21 -12.41
N PHE A 960 24.90 -18.66 -12.02
CA PHE A 960 24.08 -19.58 -12.78
C PHE A 960 22.58 -19.29 -12.64
N HIS A 961 21.82 -19.66 -13.66
CA HIS A 961 20.36 -19.53 -13.70
C HIS A 961 19.66 -20.84 -13.32
N GLN A 962 18.34 -20.77 -13.04
CA GLN A 962 17.57 -21.89 -12.50
C GLN A 962 17.43 -23.06 -13.50
N ASP A 963 17.38 -22.74 -14.79
CA ASP A 963 17.39 -23.66 -15.93
C ASP A 963 18.76 -24.35 -16.14
N GLU A 964 19.84 -23.82 -15.58
CA GLU A 964 21.18 -24.45 -15.63
C GLU A 964 21.39 -25.47 -14.49
N ILE A 965 20.58 -25.46 -13.43
CA ILE A 965 20.69 -26.38 -12.28
C ILE A 965 20.74 -27.87 -12.68
N PRO A 966 19.97 -28.36 -13.67
CA PRO A 966 20.07 -29.74 -14.15
C PRO A 966 21.45 -30.13 -14.69
N SER A 967 22.22 -29.16 -15.23
CA SER A 967 23.56 -29.41 -15.80
C SER A 967 24.63 -29.75 -14.75
N PHE A 968 24.35 -29.53 -13.46
CA PHE A 968 25.27 -29.80 -12.35
C PHE A 968 25.24 -31.27 -11.87
N GLU A 969 24.35 -32.11 -12.43
CA GLU A 969 24.23 -33.54 -12.11
C GLU A 969 24.13 -33.84 -10.60
N LEU A 970 23.45 -32.96 -9.86
CA LEU A 970 23.32 -33.00 -8.39
C LEU A 970 22.36 -34.10 -7.89
N GLY A 971 21.64 -34.79 -8.78
CA GLY A 971 20.83 -35.96 -8.44
C GLY A 971 19.57 -35.64 -7.62
N PRO A 972 18.92 -36.64 -7.00
CA PRO A 972 17.59 -36.48 -6.42
C PRO A 972 17.53 -35.52 -5.21
N LYS A 973 18.67 -35.29 -4.53
CA LYS A 973 18.79 -34.35 -3.39
C LYS A 973 19.17 -32.92 -3.80
N THR A 974 19.15 -32.58 -5.10
CA THR A 974 19.50 -31.23 -5.62
C THR A 974 18.90 -30.07 -4.80
N ARG A 975 17.60 -30.14 -4.50
CA ARG A 975 16.91 -29.10 -3.72
C ARG A 975 17.41 -29.02 -2.27
N SER A 976 17.68 -30.17 -1.64
CA SER A 976 18.27 -30.23 -0.29
C SER A 976 19.65 -29.60 -0.24
N TYR A 977 20.51 -29.86 -1.23
CA TYR A 977 21.84 -29.24 -1.29
C TYR A 977 21.76 -27.72 -1.48
N LEU A 978 20.93 -27.26 -2.41
CA LEU A 978 20.73 -25.82 -2.66
C LEU A 978 20.13 -25.11 -1.44
N LEU A 979 19.20 -25.75 -0.70
CA LEU A 979 18.63 -25.21 0.54
C LEU A 979 19.69 -25.05 1.64
N LEU A 980 20.56 -26.06 1.81
CA LEU A 980 21.68 -26.02 2.76
C LEU A 980 22.72 -24.95 2.38
N LEU A 981 23.02 -24.80 1.08
CA LEU A 981 23.91 -23.77 0.54
C LEU A 981 23.35 -22.35 0.71
N LEU A 982 22.04 -22.17 0.54
CA LEU A 982 21.32 -20.93 0.83
C LEU A 982 21.35 -20.60 2.32
N TRP A 983 21.12 -21.58 3.19
CA TRP A 983 21.07 -21.38 4.65
C TRP A 983 22.44 -21.04 5.26
N VAL A 984 23.52 -21.66 4.78
CA VAL A 984 24.92 -21.31 5.14
C VAL A 984 25.40 -20.02 4.42
N ASN A 985 24.47 -19.33 3.75
CA ASN A 985 24.65 -18.05 3.08
C ASN A 985 25.77 -18.03 2.02
N ARG A 986 25.92 -19.15 1.28
CA ARG A 986 26.91 -19.31 0.20
C ARG A 986 26.35 -19.15 -1.21
N LEU A 987 25.08 -18.77 -1.31
CA LEU A 987 24.38 -18.47 -2.57
C LEU A 987 23.82 -17.03 -2.64
N GLN A 988 24.14 -16.17 -1.66
CA GLN A 988 23.70 -14.76 -1.64
C GLN A 988 24.85 -13.80 -1.94
N GLU A 989 25.08 -13.46 -3.22
CA GLU A 989 25.57 -12.14 -3.69
C GLU A 989 25.75 -12.08 -5.23
N PHE A 990 24.67 -12.21 -6.03
CA PHE A 990 24.73 -11.89 -7.48
C PHE A 990 23.41 -11.30 -8.00
N ARG A 991 23.24 -9.97 -7.97
CA ARG A 991 22.23 -9.26 -8.78
C ARG A 991 22.57 -7.78 -9.01
N GLN A 992 23.41 -7.51 -10.02
CA GLN A 992 23.54 -6.21 -10.69
C GLN A 992 24.13 -6.42 -12.09
N GLN A 993 23.76 -5.56 -13.05
CA GLN A 993 24.07 -5.62 -14.50
C GLN A 993 23.32 -6.79 -15.21
N ASP A 994 22.69 -6.61 -16.39
CA ASP A 994 22.82 -5.57 -17.43
C ASP A 994 21.49 -5.04 -18.03
N GLN A 995 21.59 -3.91 -18.73
CA GLN A 995 20.60 -3.45 -19.73
C GLN A 995 20.92 -4.08 -21.11
N PRO A 996 19.94 -4.29 -22.00
CA PRO A 996 20.22 -4.61 -23.40
C PRO A 996 20.73 -3.36 -24.14
N VAL A 997 22.01 -3.35 -24.51
CA VAL A 997 22.57 -2.38 -25.46
C VAL A 997 22.05 -2.70 -26.86
N VAL A 998 21.32 -1.78 -27.47
CA VAL A 998 21.01 -1.83 -28.91
C VAL A 998 22.32 -1.69 -29.69
N SER A 999 22.71 -2.75 -30.39
CA SER A 999 23.74 -2.67 -31.43
C SER A 999 23.18 -3.23 -32.73
N SER A 1000 23.48 -2.50 -33.80
CA SER A 1000 22.92 -2.69 -35.13
C SER A 1000 23.66 -3.79 -35.90
N GLU A 1001 22.95 -4.76 -36.45
CA GLU A 1001 23.23 -5.28 -37.80
C GLU A 1001 22.02 -6.04 -38.35
N GLY A 1002 21.41 -5.48 -39.40
CA GLY A 1002 20.26 -6.05 -40.09
C GLY A 1002 20.42 -5.83 -41.59
N SER A 1003 20.82 -6.88 -42.31
CA SER A 1003 21.11 -6.82 -43.75
C SER A 1003 19.83 -6.79 -44.58
N LYS A 1004 19.91 -6.14 -45.75
CA LYS A 1004 18.81 -6.05 -46.72
C LYS A 1004 18.37 -7.44 -47.20
N PHE A 1005 17.07 -7.67 -47.36
CA PHE A 1005 16.51 -8.24 -48.60
C PHE A 1005 15.05 -7.79 -48.82
N LEU A 1006 14.60 -7.85 -50.07
CA LEU A 1006 13.34 -7.30 -50.60
C LEU A 1006 12.17 -8.30 -50.55
N PRO A 1007 10.90 -7.85 -50.68
CA PRO A 1007 9.74 -8.71 -50.54
C PRO A 1007 9.52 -9.64 -51.74
N ILE A 1008 8.82 -10.76 -51.50
CA ILE A 1008 8.27 -11.63 -52.53
C ILE A 1008 6.76 -11.81 -52.26
N GLU A 1009 5.97 -11.77 -53.33
CA GLU A 1009 4.52 -11.79 -53.31
C GLU A 1009 3.93 -13.19 -53.04
N ASN A 1010 2.64 -13.22 -52.71
CA ASN A 1010 1.84 -14.44 -52.55
C ASN A 1010 1.86 -15.31 -53.81
N GLU A 1011 1.86 -16.65 -53.63
CA GLU A 1011 0.81 -17.51 -54.21
C GLU A 1011 0.84 -18.96 -53.69
N ASN A 1012 -0.29 -19.66 -53.81
CA ASN A 1012 -0.47 -21.12 -53.69
C ASN A 1012 -0.43 -21.80 -52.30
N LEU A 1013 -1.40 -21.46 -51.44
CA LEU A 1013 -1.86 -22.35 -50.38
C LEU A 1013 -2.84 -23.40 -50.97
N LYS A 1014 -2.35 -24.62 -51.22
CA LYS A 1014 -3.23 -25.79 -51.39
C LYS A 1014 -3.62 -26.33 -50.02
N THR A 1015 -4.89 -26.64 -49.86
CA THR A 1015 -5.49 -27.25 -48.66
C THR A 1015 -4.78 -28.55 -48.29
N ALA A 1016 -4.19 -28.59 -47.10
CA ALA A 1016 -3.89 -29.82 -46.36
C ALA A 1016 -4.80 -29.86 -45.13
N GLU A 1017 -5.46 -30.99 -44.90
CA GLU A 1017 -6.30 -31.18 -43.70
C GLU A 1017 -5.39 -31.15 -42.46
N VAL A 1018 -5.67 -30.21 -41.54
CA VAL A 1018 -4.97 -30.15 -40.25
C VAL A 1018 -5.59 -31.21 -39.33
N PRO A 1019 -4.82 -32.17 -38.78
CA PRO A 1019 -5.36 -33.16 -37.86
C PRO A 1019 -5.79 -32.49 -36.55
N SER A 1020 -6.97 -32.85 -36.05
CA SER A 1020 -7.52 -32.32 -34.80
C SER A 1020 -6.54 -32.52 -33.62
N PRO A 1021 -6.36 -31.52 -32.74
CA PRO A 1021 -5.48 -31.65 -31.58
C PRO A 1021 -5.99 -32.76 -30.65
N ARG A 1022 -5.13 -33.73 -30.34
CA ARG A 1022 -5.40 -34.79 -29.36
C ARG A 1022 -4.48 -34.60 -28.16
N LEU A 1023 -5.07 -34.44 -27.00
CA LEU A 1023 -4.40 -34.37 -25.71
C LEU A 1023 -3.74 -35.72 -25.41
N GLN A 1024 -2.41 -35.75 -25.30
CA GLN A 1024 -1.63 -36.95 -25.00
C GLN A 1024 -0.97 -36.83 -23.61
N ILE A 1025 -0.98 -37.94 -22.86
CA ILE A 1025 -0.31 -38.05 -21.55
C ILE A 1025 0.65 -39.22 -21.53
N LEU A 1026 1.82 -39.04 -20.91
CA LEU A 1026 2.83 -40.09 -20.73
C LEU A 1026 2.84 -40.58 -19.28
N LYS A 1027 2.88 -41.91 -19.07
CA LYS A 1027 2.90 -42.50 -17.71
C LYS A 1027 4.10 -42.02 -16.90
N SER A 1028 5.24 -41.80 -17.54
CA SER A 1028 6.44 -41.22 -16.92
C SER A 1028 6.23 -39.82 -16.36
N GLU A 1029 5.38 -39.00 -16.99
CA GLU A 1029 5.07 -37.64 -16.51
C GLU A 1029 4.14 -37.69 -15.29
N PHE A 1030 3.16 -38.59 -15.32
CA PHE A 1030 2.30 -38.84 -14.16
C PHE A 1030 3.09 -39.39 -12.97
N GLU A 1031 4.03 -40.32 -13.19
CA GLU A 1031 4.85 -40.86 -12.10
C GLU A 1031 5.80 -39.83 -11.47
N CYS A 1032 6.18 -38.79 -12.22
CA CYS A 1032 6.94 -37.64 -11.72
C CYS A 1032 6.10 -36.64 -10.90
N LEU A 1033 4.78 -36.78 -10.84
CA LEU A 1033 3.94 -35.93 -9.98
C LEU A 1033 4.18 -36.22 -8.49
N PRO A 1034 4.04 -35.19 -7.61
CA PRO A 1034 4.14 -35.38 -6.17
C PRO A 1034 3.18 -36.47 -5.66
N ALA A 1035 3.60 -37.22 -4.64
CA ALA A 1035 2.84 -38.36 -4.12
C ALA A 1035 1.40 -38.00 -3.68
N TYR A 1036 1.16 -36.77 -3.21
CA TYR A 1036 -0.18 -36.30 -2.86
C TYR A 1036 -1.08 -36.06 -4.09
N MET A 1037 -0.52 -35.67 -5.24
CA MET A 1037 -1.27 -35.52 -6.50
C MET A 1037 -1.58 -36.88 -7.13
N LYS A 1038 -0.65 -37.84 -7.06
CA LYS A 1038 -0.89 -39.23 -7.53
C LYS A 1038 -1.98 -39.97 -6.72
N GLY A 1039 -2.41 -39.42 -5.58
CA GLY A 1039 -3.57 -39.89 -4.82
C GLY A 1039 -4.92 -39.31 -5.25
N LEU A 1040 -4.95 -38.31 -6.15
CA LEU A 1040 -6.20 -37.64 -6.58
C LEU A 1040 -6.99 -38.45 -7.62
N ALA A 1041 -6.30 -39.27 -8.42
CA ALA A 1041 -6.86 -40.16 -9.44
C ALA A 1041 -5.86 -41.28 -9.75
N SER A 1042 -6.35 -42.45 -10.18
CA SER A 1042 -5.46 -43.48 -10.72
C SER A 1042 -4.95 -43.08 -12.12
N TRP A 1043 -3.86 -43.71 -12.58
CA TRP A 1043 -3.38 -43.52 -13.96
C TRP A 1043 -4.41 -43.99 -15.01
N GLU A 1044 -5.20 -45.01 -14.68
CA GLU A 1044 -6.24 -45.57 -15.55
C GLU A 1044 -7.48 -44.66 -15.58
N ASP A 1045 -7.86 -44.08 -14.43
CA ASP A 1045 -8.92 -43.06 -14.32
C ASP A 1045 -8.56 -41.83 -15.20
N LEU A 1046 -7.31 -41.37 -15.14
CA LEU A 1046 -6.84 -40.19 -15.87
C LEU A 1046 -6.78 -40.43 -17.39
N LEU A 1047 -6.40 -41.64 -17.82
CA LEU A 1047 -6.47 -42.04 -19.24
C LEU A 1047 -7.91 -42.02 -19.75
N GLY A 1048 -8.85 -42.63 -19.01
CA GLY A 1048 -10.26 -42.63 -19.37
C GLY A 1048 -10.86 -41.21 -19.44
N ALA A 1049 -10.44 -40.31 -18.56
CA ALA A 1049 -10.82 -38.90 -18.60
C ALA A 1049 -10.26 -38.18 -19.87
N VAL A 1050 -9.01 -38.44 -20.24
CA VAL A 1050 -8.39 -37.87 -21.45
C VAL A 1050 -9.06 -38.36 -22.73
N ASP A 1051 -9.44 -39.64 -22.81
CA ASP A 1051 -10.16 -40.19 -23.97
C ASP A 1051 -11.55 -39.57 -24.12
N LYS A 1052 -12.27 -39.31 -23.02
CA LYS A 1052 -13.55 -38.57 -23.04
C LYS A 1052 -13.37 -37.13 -23.54
N ILE A 1053 -12.37 -36.40 -23.02
CA ILE A 1053 -12.06 -35.02 -23.47
C ILE A 1053 -11.71 -35.00 -24.96
N ASN A 1054 -10.85 -35.91 -25.43
CA ASN A 1054 -10.47 -36.03 -26.84
C ASN A 1054 -11.66 -36.38 -27.75
N SER A 1055 -12.56 -37.25 -27.30
CA SER A 1055 -13.79 -37.61 -28.02
C SER A 1055 -14.69 -36.39 -28.20
N SER A 1056 -14.90 -35.59 -27.15
CA SER A 1056 -15.72 -34.37 -27.23
C SER A 1056 -15.08 -33.27 -28.07
N LEU A 1057 -13.77 -33.05 -27.97
CA LEU A 1057 -13.04 -32.11 -28.83
C LEU A 1057 -13.12 -32.51 -30.31
N SER A 1058 -13.09 -33.81 -30.63
CA SER A 1058 -13.20 -34.28 -32.02
C SER A 1058 -14.56 -34.02 -32.68
N LYS A 1059 -15.60 -33.71 -31.89
CA LYS A 1059 -16.95 -33.37 -32.39
C LYS A 1059 -17.11 -31.88 -32.73
N LYS A 1060 -16.17 -31.00 -32.35
CA LYS A 1060 -16.20 -29.57 -32.69
C LYS A 1060 -15.78 -29.34 -34.14
N THR A 1061 -16.66 -28.72 -34.93
CA THR A 1061 -16.54 -28.58 -36.39
C THR A 1061 -15.37 -27.75 -36.92
N ASN A 1062 -14.64 -27.02 -36.05
CA ASN A 1062 -13.54 -26.12 -36.44
C ASN A 1062 -12.15 -26.51 -35.89
N GLY A 1063 -12.00 -27.68 -35.26
CA GLY A 1063 -10.68 -28.14 -34.76
C GLY A 1063 -10.08 -27.29 -33.63
N CYS A 1064 -10.91 -26.54 -32.89
CA CYS A 1064 -10.46 -25.71 -31.77
C CYS A 1064 -9.70 -26.54 -30.72
N SER A 1065 -8.50 -26.10 -30.36
CA SER A 1065 -7.69 -26.67 -29.28
C SER A 1065 -8.14 -26.24 -27.88
N TYR A 1066 -9.39 -25.84 -27.67
CA TYR A 1066 -9.87 -25.36 -26.38
C TYR A 1066 -11.34 -25.67 -26.09
N PHE A 1067 -11.68 -25.66 -24.81
CA PHE A 1067 -13.04 -25.79 -24.29
C PHE A 1067 -13.28 -24.82 -23.14
N HIS A 1068 -14.48 -24.25 -23.06
CA HIS A 1068 -14.88 -23.35 -21.99
C HIS A 1068 -15.31 -24.14 -20.72
N GLN A 1069 -15.31 -23.48 -19.57
CA GLN A 1069 -15.59 -24.12 -18.28
C GLN A 1069 -17.03 -24.68 -18.17
N ASP A 1070 -17.99 -24.04 -18.85
CA ASP A 1070 -19.39 -24.46 -18.97
C ASP A 1070 -19.59 -25.69 -19.88
N GLU A 1071 -18.61 -26.03 -20.73
CA GLU A 1071 -18.64 -27.24 -21.55
C GLU A 1071 -18.23 -28.51 -20.76
N ILE A 1072 -17.48 -28.36 -19.67
CA ILE A 1072 -16.91 -29.48 -18.89
C ILE A 1072 -17.95 -30.53 -18.45
N PRO A 1073 -19.17 -30.17 -17.99
CA PRO A 1073 -20.20 -31.17 -17.64
C PRO A 1073 -20.57 -32.10 -18.81
N SER A 1074 -20.50 -31.63 -20.06
CA SER A 1074 -20.80 -32.43 -21.26
C SER A 1074 -19.77 -33.52 -21.57
N PHE A 1075 -18.64 -33.56 -20.84
CA PHE A 1075 -17.59 -34.55 -21.01
C PHE A 1075 -17.77 -35.80 -20.12
N GLU A 1076 -18.81 -35.83 -19.28
CA GLU A 1076 -19.15 -36.98 -18.42
C GLU A 1076 -17.96 -37.51 -17.59
N LEU A 1077 -17.14 -36.59 -17.07
CA LEU A 1077 -15.90 -36.91 -16.35
C LEU A 1077 -16.15 -37.36 -14.88
N GLY A 1078 -17.39 -37.37 -14.41
CA GLY A 1078 -17.77 -37.87 -13.09
C GLY A 1078 -17.24 -37.02 -11.91
N PRO A 1079 -17.33 -37.53 -10.66
CA PRO A 1079 -17.08 -36.72 -9.46
C PRO A 1079 -15.63 -36.22 -9.33
N LYS A 1080 -14.65 -36.88 -9.97
CA LYS A 1080 -13.23 -36.50 -9.97
C LYS A 1080 -12.85 -35.47 -11.05
N THR A 1081 -13.82 -34.88 -11.77
CA THR A 1081 -13.59 -33.89 -12.85
C THR A 1081 -12.52 -32.84 -12.53
N ARG A 1082 -12.59 -32.20 -11.35
CA ARG A 1082 -11.61 -31.17 -10.93
C ARG A 1082 -10.20 -31.74 -10.72
N SER A 1083 -10.10 -32.97 -10.21
CA SER A 1083 -8.83 -33.68 -10.03
C SER A 1083 -8.15 -33.96 -11.37
N TYR A 1084 -8.90 -34.43 -12.38
CA TYR A 1084 -8.33 -34.71 -13.71
C TYR A 1084 -7.80 -33.43 -14.37
N LEU A 1085 -8.59 -32.35 -14.38
CA LEU A 1085 -8.18 -31.07 -14.94
C LEU A 1085 -6.94 -30.50 -14.25
N LEU A 1086 -6.87 -30.58 -12.91
CA LEU A 1086 -5.71 -30.16 -12.13
C LEU A 1086 -4.45 -30.97 -12.47
N LEU A 1087 -4.57 -32.28 -12.63
CA LEU A 1087 -3.47 -33.16 -13.04
C LEU A 1087 -2.98 -32.80 -14.45
N LEU A 1088 -3.88 -32.57 -15.41
CA LEU A 1088 -3.53 -32.20 -16.78
C LEU A 1088 -2.89 -30.81 -16.89
N VAL A 1089 -3.37 -29.83 -16.11
CA VAL A 1089 -2.70 -28.52 -15.99
C VAL A 1089 -1.31 -28.69 -15.38
N ARG A 1090 -1.15 -29.50 -14.32
CA ARG A 1090 0.16 -29.70 -13.68
C ARG A 1090 1.16 -30.46 -14.55
N MET A 1091 0.68 -31.34 -15.42
CA MET A 1091 1.44 -32.04 -16.46
C MET A 1091 1.70 -31.18 -17.71
N ASN A 1092 1.34 -29.89 -17.70
CA ASN A 1092 1.45 -28.97 -18.84
C ASN A 1092 0.76 -29.49 -20.12
N ARG A 1093 -0.41 -30.11 -19.98
CA ARG A 1093 -1.29 -30.54 -21.10
C ARG A 1093 -2.52 -29.66 -21.28
N LEU A 1094 -2.83 -28.84 -20.29
CA LEU A 1094 -3.84 -27.79 -20.35
C LEU A 1094 -3.26 -26.46 -19.81
N VAL A 1095 -3.61 -25.36 -20.46
CA VAL A 1095 -3.42 -23.99 -19.93
C VAL A 1095 -4.80 -23.39 -19.67
N VAL A 1096 -4.93 -22.70 -18.54
CA VAL A 1096 -6.15 -21.97 -18.17
C VAL A 1096 -5.98 -20.52 -18.62
N GLU A 1097 -6.89 -20.04 -19.45
CA GLU A 1097 -6.92 -18.68 -20.00
C GLU A 1097 -8.33 -18.11 -19.85
N THR A 1098 -8.45 -16.79 -19.77
CA THR A 1098 -9.76 -16.11 -19.80
C THR A 1098 -10.01 -15.56 -21.19
N ILE A 1099 -11.05 -16.03 -21.87
CA ILE A 1099 -11.45 -15.57 -23.21
C ILE A 1099 -12.86 -14.98 -23.06
N ASP A 1100 -13.04 -13.72 -23.47
CA ASP A 1100 -14.31 -12.98 -23.38
C ASP A 1100 -14.97 -13.00 -21.98
N GLY A 1101 -14.14 -13.01 -20.92
CA GLY A 1101 -14.59 -13.08 -19.53
C GLY A 1101 -14.93 -14.48 -19.02
N ILE A 1102 -14.82 -15.52 -19.86
CA ILE A 1102 -15.13 -16.91 -19.53
C ILE A 1102 -13.84 -17.73 -19.39
N LEU A 1103 -13.73 -18.49 -18.31
CA LEU A 1103 -12.59 -19.37 -18.06
C LEU A 1103 -12.55 -20.50 -19.10
N SER A 1104 -11.39 -20.66 -19.73
CA SER A 1104 -11.20 -21.51 -20.91
C SER A 1104 -9.94 -22.36 -20.76
N TYR A 1105 -10.00 -23.61 -21.20
CA TYR A 1105 -8.91 -24.57 -21.10
C TYR A 1105 -8.38 -24.88 -22.49
N ARG A 1106 -7.15 -24.44 -22.77
CA ARG A 1106 -6.45 -24.70 -24.03
C ARG A 1106 -5.56 -25.95 -23.91
N VAL A 1107 -5.71 -26.89 -24.83
CA VAL A 1107 -4.85 -28.07 -25.02
C VAL A 1107 -3.53 -27.65 -25.67
N LEU A 1108 -2.42 -28.12 -25.09
CA LEU A 1108 -1.05 -27.90 -25.57
C LEU A 1108 -0.51 -29.07 -26.42
#